data_AF-A0A1X9MC46-F1
#
_entry.id   AF-A0A1X9MC46-F1
#
_cell.length_a   1.000
_cell.length_b   1.000
_cell.length_c   1.000
_cell.angle_alpha   90.00
_cell.angle_beta   90.00
_cell.angle_gamma   90.00
#
_symmetry.space_group_name_H-M   'P 1'
#
loop_
_entity.id
_entity.type
_entity.pdbx_description
1 polymer ?
#
loop_
_entity_poly.entity_id
_entity_poly.type
_entity_poly.pdbx_seq_one_letter_code
_entity_poly.pdbx_strand_id
1 'polypeptide(L)'
;MNEMMNQSVTAVSGIGEETAKQLQGLKIYTVNDLIEHFPYRYEDYKVKDLHEVKHEERVTVIGKVQSEPSIRYFGKKKNRLSFRLLVNQILVTVTFFNRAFLKSQITVGTELTITGKWDQHRMTITGSELKKGQEERDQTIVPIYSVSGKLTTKSLRKYIYQALTQYREGIVDLIPDQIRTNYKLPSKKEALSRLHFPPSPESLKHARRRMVYEEFLLFQLKMQAFRKANRERTNGRVLNIQEAEIESFIKKLPFPLTNAQRRVVTEIIKDMESPYRMNRLLQGDVGSGKTIVAAICMYAVIKAGYQAALMVPTEILAEQHVQSLKAIFEPLDITVELLSGSVKGKKRQEKLTALEMGELSLVVGTHALIQEDVRFCNLGLVITDEQHRFGVEQRRVLRDKGENPDVLFMTATPIPRTLAISAFGDMDVSIIDEMPAGRKVIETYWAKPDMLERVLDFIDKELQKGRQAYVICPLIEESEKLDVQNAIDVHMILNQHYKGEWKVGLMHGRLHATEKEAVMDAFSKNETQILVSTTVVEVGVNVPNATVMVIYDAERFGLAQLHQLRGRVGRGQEQSYCILLADPKSEVGKERMKIMTETNDGFVLSERDLELRGPGDFFGAKQSGLPDFKIADVVHDYRALEVARQDAVKLIQSTDFWESQEYETLRNYIEEQGVLNGEKID
;
A
#
# COMPACT_ATOMS: atom_id res chain seq x y z
N MET A 1 -11.28 -1.45 -31.95
CA MET A 1 -10.61 -0.13 -32.13
C MET A 1 -11.22 0.69 -33.27
N ASN A 2 -11.26 2.02 -33.15
CA ASN A 2 -11.62 2.93 -34.25
C ASN A 2 -10.44 3.01 -35.24
N GLU A 3 -10.53 2.37 -36.41
CA GLU A 3 -9.44 2.30 -37.41
C GLU A 3 -8.84 3.67 -37.75
N MET A 4 -9.65 4.72 -37.63
CA MET A 4 -9.27 6.10 -37.87
C MET A 4 -8.19 6.64 -36.91
N MET A 5 -8.14 6.16 -35.66
CA MET A 5 -7.18 6.62 -34.63
C MET A 5 -5.84 5.87 -34.66
N ASN A 6 -5.82 4.67 -35.24
CA ASN A 6 -4.62 3.83 -35.39
C ASN A 6 -3.81 4.15 -36.64
N GLN A 7 -4.21 5.16 -37.41
CA GLN A 7 -3.44 5.62 -38.56
C GLN A 7 -2.05 6.12 -38.12
N SER A 8 -1.08 6.00 -39.03
CA SER A 8 0.26 6.53 -38.82
C SER A 8 0.21 8.02 -38.45
N VAL A 9 1.09 8.45 -37.55
CA VAL A 9 1.21 9.85 -37.12
C VAL A 9 1.48 10.83 -38.29
N THR A 10 1.99 10.33 -39.43
CA THR A 10 2.16 11.11 -40.67
C THR A 10 0.84 11.56 -41.30
N ALA A 11 -0.30 10.96 -40.93
CA ALA A 11 -1.62 11.36 -41.40
C ALA A 11 -2.11 12.66 -40.74
N VAL A 12 -1.43 13.16 -39.69
CA VAL A 12 -1.73 14.45 -39.08
C VAL A 12 -1.12 15.56 -39.91
N SER A 13 -1.95 16.52 -40.30
CA SER A 13 -1.54 17.68 -41.10
C SER A 13 -0.36 18.41 -40.45
N GLY A 14 0.77 18.52 -41.16
CA GLY A 14 1.98 19.21 -40.68
C GLY A 14 3.07 18.30 -40.11
N ILE A 15 2.85 16.99 -40.05
CA ILE A 15 3.87 15.99 -39.68
C ILE A 15 4.38 15.32 -40.97
N GLY A 16 5.61 15.63 -41.35
CA GLY A 16 6.31 14.95 -42.45
C GLY A 16 7.13 13.75 -41.95
N GLU A 17 7.82 13.07 -42.86
CA GLU A 17 8.60 11.87 -42.52
C GLU A 17 9.73 12.14 -41.52
N GLU A 18 10.40 13.30 -41.62
CA GLU A 18 11.48 13.67 -40.70
C GLU A 18 10.98 13.90 -39.28
N THR A 19 9.83 14.58 -39.12
CA THR A 19 9.20 14.79 -37.81
C THR A 19 8.59 13.51 -37.25
N ALA A 20 8.05 12.63 -38.10
CA ALA A 20 7.59 11.31 -37.68
C ALA A 20 8.75 10.48 -37.09
N LYS A 21 9.94 10.47 -37.70
CA LYS A 21 11.13 9.80 -37.13
C LYS A 21 11.53 10.36 -35.76
N GLN A 22 11.37 11.66 -35.53
CA GLN A 22 11.64 12.26 -34.22
C GLN A 22 10.61 11.82 -33.17
N LEU A 23 9.33 11.73 -33.56
CA LEU A 23 8.24 11.24 -32.70
C LEU A 23 8.39 9.76 -32.35
N GLN A 24 8.90 8.94 -33.27
CA GLN A 24 9.26 7.54 -32.99
C GLN A 24 10.29 7.41 -31.87
N GLY A 25 11.21 8.37 -31.73
CA GLY A 25 12.14 8.43 -30.60
C GLY A 25 11.46 8.63 -29.24
N LEU A 26 10.20 9.08 -29.23
CA LEU A 26 9.32 9.16 -28.06
C LEU A 26 8.33 8.00 -27.98
N LYS A 27 8.48 6.97 -28.82
CA LYS A 27 7.54 5.85 -28.99
C LYS A 27 6.14 6.27 -29.49
N ILE A 28 6.05 7.37 -30.24
CA ILE A 28 4.80 7.85 -30.84
C ILE A 28 4.74 7.40 -32.29
N TYR A 29 3.84 6.48 -32.63
CA TYR A 29 3.70 5.89 -33.97
C TYR A 29 2.37 6.23 -34.63
N THR A 30 1.30 6.32 -33.85
CA THR A 30 -0.08 6.54 -34.32
C THR A 30 -0.63 7.91 -33.94
N VAL A 31 -1.77 8.29 -34.53
CA VAL A 31 -2.52 9.48 -34.12
C VAL A 31 -2.95 9.40 -32.65
N ASN A 32 -3.38 8.22 -32.20
CA ASN A 32 -3.73 7.98 -30.81
C ASN A 32 -2.54 8.20 -29.86
N ASP A 33 -1.36 7.68 -30.20
CA ASP A 33 -0.15 7.87 -29.38
C ASP A 33 0.20 9.36 -29.22
N LEU A 34 0.01 10.16 -30.27
CA LEU A 34 0.28 11.59 -30.22
C LEU A 34 -0.72 12.34 -29.33
N ILE A 35 -2.00 11.97 -29.39
CA ILE A 35 -3.06 12.57 -28.56
C ILE A 35 -2.95 12.11 -27.11
N GLU A 36 -2.44 10.92 -26.84
CA GLU A 36 -2.25 10.40 -25.47
C GLU A 36 -0.83 10.66 -24.92
N HIS A 37 -0.02 11.45 -25.62
CA HIS A 37 1.29 11.90 -25.13
C HIS A 37 1.14 13.10 -24.18
N PHE A 38 0.85 12.80 -22.92
CA PHE A 38 0.49 13.82 -21.93
C PHE A 38 1.67 14.66 -21.40
N PRO A 39 1.41 15.90 -20.95
CA PRO A 39 2.39 16.71 -20.24
C PRO A 39 2.79 16.08 -18.91
N TYR A 40 4.08 16.08 -18.57
CA TYR A 40 4.55 15.59 -17.26
C TYR A 40 4.45 16.67 -16.16
N ARG A 41 4.33 17.95 -16.54
CA ARG A 41 4.15 19.07 -15.61
C ARG A 41 3.38 20.21 -16.27
N TYR A 42 2.69 20.99 -15.45
CA TYR A 42 2.03 22.23 -15.84
C TYR A 42 2.68 23.40 -15.11
N GLU A 43 2.99 24.48 -15.83
CA GLU A 43 3.46 25.73 -15.24
C GLU A 43 2.35 26.77 -15.26
N ASP A 44 2.03 27.29 -14.07
CA ASP A 44 1.06 28.36 -13.88
C ASP A 44 1.78 29.71 -13.89
N TYR A 45 1.41 30.54 -14.86
CA TYR A 45 1.88 31.90 -15.09
C TYR A 45 0.79 32.93 -14.83
N LYS A 46 -0.34 32.54 -14.24
CA LYS A 46 -1.36 33.49 -13.78
C LYS A 46 -0.72 34.48 -12.80
N VAL A 47 -0.98 35.76 -13.03
CA VAL A 47 -0.55 36.82 -12.11
C VAL A 47 -1.32 36.63 -10.80
N LYS A 48 -0.59 36.47 -9.69
CA LYS A 48 -1.17 36.25 -8.36
C LYS A 48 -0.97 37.48 -7.48
N ASP A 49 -1.94 37.75 -6.62
CA ASP A 49 -1.78 38.73 -5.55
C ASP A 49 -0.96 38.12 -4.41
N LEU A 50 0.13 38.78 -4.02
CA LEU A 50 1.03 38.33 -2.96
C LEU A 50 0.36 38.19 -1.59
N HIS A 51 -0.81 38.79 -1.36
CA HIS A 51 -1.59 38.59 -0.15
C HIS A 51 -2.21 37.19 -0.04
N GLU A 52 -2.49 36.53 -1.17
CA GLU A 52 -3.20 35.24 -1.22
C GLU A 52 -2.24 34.05 -1.41
N VAL A 53 -0.96 34.31 -1.64
CA VAL A 53 0.04 33.28 -1.92
C VAL A 53 0.64 32.73 -0.63
N LYS A 54 0.71 31.40 -0.54
CA LYS A 54 1.39 30.71 0.57
C LYS A 54 2.92 30.87 0.50
N HIS A 55 3.57 30.78 1.66
CA HIS A 55 5.03 30.70 1.74
C HIS A 55 5.57 29.53 0.89
N GLU A 56 6.71 29.74 0.23
CA GLU A 56 7.39 28.81 -0.67
C GLU A 56 6.70 28.47 -2.01
N GLU A 57 5.56 29.09 -2.31
CA GLU A 57 4.85 28.85 -3.56
C GLU A 57 5.52 29.58 -4.75
N ARG A 58 5.41 29.01 -5.96
CA ARG A 58 5.83 29.70 -7.19
C ARG A 58 4.76 30.72 -7.59
N VAL A 59 5.18 31.96 -7.82
CA VAL A 59 4.32 33.09 -8.20
C VAL A 59 4.79 33.75 -9.48
N THR A 60 3.84 34.30 -10.22
CA THR A 60 4.10 35.28 -11.28
C THR A 60 3.51 36.61 -10.83
N VAL A 61 4.32 37.66 -10.82
CA VAL A 61 3.92 39.00 -10.38
C VAL A 61 4.33 40.04 -11.41
N ILE A 62 3.55 41.11 -11.49
CA ILE A 62 3.84 42.30 -12.29
C ILE A 62 4.15 43.43 -11.31
N GLY A 63 5.25 44.13 -11.53
CA GLY A 63 5.60 45.25 -10.67
C GLY A 63 6.57 46.22 -11.30
N LYS A 64 6.72 47.38 -10.66
CA LYS A 64 7.60 48.46 -11.11
C LYS A 64 8.93 48.41 -10.36
N VAL A 65 10.04 48.48 -11.08
CA VAL A 65 11.38 48.45 -10.47
C VAL A 65 11.63 49.75 -9.70
N GLN A 66 11.98 49.62 -8.41
CA GLN A 66 12.20 50.76 -7.49
C GLN A 66 13.67 50.96 -7.12
N SER A 67 14.55 49.99 -7.38
CA SER A 67 15.97 50.11 -7.10
C SER A 67 16.82 49.66 -8.26
N GLU A 68 18.04 50.19 -8.35
CA GLU A 68 19.02 49.69 -9.29
C GLU A 68 19.39 48.22 -8.98
N PRO A 69 19.67 47.41 -10.01
CA PRO A 69 20.09 46.03 -9.85
C PRO A 69 21.53 45.93 -9.30
N SER A 70 21.66 45.32 -8.12
CA SER A 70 22.94 45.02 -7.48
C SER A 70 23.41 43.61 -7.80
N ILE A 71 24.68 43.42 -8.17
CA ILE A 71 25.30 42.10 -8.36
C ILE A 71 26.36 41.89 -7.28
N ARG A 72 26.28 40.77 -6.56
CA ARG A 72 27.36 40.30 -5.67
C ARG A 72 27.90 38.97 -6.17
N TYR A 73 29.22 38.83 -6.17
CA TYR A 73 29.91 37.59 -6.55
C TYR A 73 30.30 36.82 -5.29
N PHE A 74 29.99 35.53 -5.27
CA PHE A 74 30.34 34.60 -4.19
C PHE A 74 31.27 33.53 -4.77
N GLY A 75 32.55 33.88 -4.95
CA GLY A 75 33.56 33.04 -5.61
C GLY A 75 33.57 33.13 -7.15
N LYS A 76 34.47 32.39 -7.81
CA LYS A 76 34.80 32.56 -9.25
C LYS A 76 33.65 32.30 -10.25
N LYS A 77 32.57 31.60 -9.86
CA LYS A 77 31.48 31.20 -10.77
C LYS A 77 30.06 31.43 -10.23
N LYS A 78 29.88 31.94 -9.00
CA LYS A 78 28.54 32.18 -8.45
C LYS A 78 28.29 33.67 -8.28
N ASN A 79 27.15 34.14 -8.75
CA ASN A 79 26.71 35.53 -8.56
C ASN A 79 25.27 35.58 -8.08
N ARG A 80 24.91 36.68 -7.44
CA ARG A 80 23.56 36.98 -7.00
C ARG A 80 23.20 38.39 -7.48
N LEU A 81 22.21 38.46 -8.35
CA LEU A 81 21.58 39.70 -8.80
C LEU A 81 20.38 39.99 -7.90
N SER A 82 20.24 41.21 -7.40
CA SER A 82 19.14 41.58 -6.51
C SER A 82 18.67 43.02 -6.73
N PHE A 83 17.36 43.22 -6.75
CA PHE A 83 16.71 44.54 -6.88
C PHE A 83 15.34 44.55 -6.18
N ARG A 84 14.78 45.74 -5.95
CA ARG A 84 13.45 45.91 -5.36
C ARG A 84 12.40 46.16 -6.44
N LEU A 85 11.30 45.42 -6.33
CA LEU A 85 10.13 45.50 -7.21
C LEU A 85 8.92 45.90 -6.36
N LEU A 86 8.16 46.90 -6.79
CA LEU A 86 6.89 47.28 -6.19
C LEU A 86 5.76 46.52 -6.89
N VAL A 87 5.11 45.60 -6.19
CA VAL A 87 3.98 44.77 -6.66
C VAL A 87 2.78 45.07 -5.80
N ASN A 88 1.66 45.55 -6.35
CA ASN A 88 0.43 45.87 -5.60
C ASN A 88 0.68 46.65 -4.29
N GLN A 89 1.53 47.68 -4.33
CA GLN A 89 1.95 48.50 -3.18
C GLN A 89 2.90 47.82 -2.16
N ILE A 90 3.26 46.56 -2.37
CA ILE A 90 4.23 45.82 -1.57
C ILE A 90 5.62 45.93 -2.20
N LEU A 91 6.61 46.36 -1.41
CA LEU A 91 7.99 46.40 -1.85
C LEU A 91 8.67 45.06 -1.61
N VAL A 92 8.98 44.34 -2.68
CA VAL A 92 9.52 42.99 -2.66
C VAL A 92 10.96 42.98 -3.14
N THR A 93 11.82 42.19 -2.51
CA THR A 93 13.19 41.99 -2.99
C THR A 93 13.25 40.80 -3.95
N VAL A 94 13.60 41.06 -5.20
CA VAL A 94 13.77 40.01 -6.20
C VAL A 94 15.24 39.60 -6.27
N THR A 95 15.51 38.30 -6.23
CA THR A 95 16.86 37.75 -6.29
C THR A 95 16.97 36.71 -7.39
N PHE A 96 18.03 36.79 -8.20
CA PHE A 96 18.40 35.78 -9.19
C PHE A 96 19.81 35.25 -8.88
N PHE A 97 19.97 33.93 -8.84
CA PHE A 97 21.27 33.29 -8.68
C PHE A 97 21.85 32.95 -10.06
N ASN A 98 23.13 33.26 -10.27
CA ASN A 98 23.91 32.95 -11.47
C ASN A 98 23.37 33.55 -12.78
N ARG A 99 22.61 34.65 -12.71
CA ARG A 99 22.01 35.33 -13.87
C ARG A 99 22.34 36.82 -13.96
N ALA A 100 23.61 37.16 -13.81
CA ALA A 100 24.12 38.52 -13.97
C ALA A 100 23.74 39.18 -15.31
N PHE A 101 23.56 38.41 -16.38
CA PHE A 101 23.17 38.91 -17.72
C PHE A 101 21.82 39.64 -17.72
N LEU A 102 20.92 39.34 -16.79
CA LEU A 102 19.61 40.02 -16.67
C LEU A 102 19.73 41.48 -16.23
N LYS A 103 20.90 41.93 -15.74
CA LYS A 103 21.13 43.31 -15.30
C LYS A 103 20.81 44.34 -16.39
N SER A 104 21.17 44.06 -17.64
CA SER A 104 20.89 44.96 -18.79
C SER A 104 19.40 45.08 -19.11
N GLN A 105 18.57 44.17 -18.61
CA GLN A 105 17.13 44.16 -18.81
C GLN A 105 16.36 44.85 -17.67
N ILE A 106 17.02 45.23 -16.58
CA ILE A 106 16.39 45.82 -15.40
C ILE A 106 16.73 47.30 -15.33
N THR A 107 15.72 48.13 -15.53
CA THR A 107 15.83 49.60 -15.46
C THR A 107 14.86 50.14 -14.41
N VAL A 108 15.30 51.14 -13.63
CA VAL A 108 14.44 51.76 -12.62
C VAL A 108 13.24 52.39 -13.32
N GLY A 109 12.05 52.20 -12.76
CA GLY A 109 10.80 52.74 -13.30
C GLY A 109 10.16 51.90 -14.40
N THR A 110 10.80 50.85 -14.92
CA THR A 110 10.12 49.94 -15.87
C THR A 110 9.29 48.89 -15.16
N GLU A 111 8.17 48.52 -15.77
CA GLU A 111 7.37 47.37 -15.35
C GLU A 111 7.98 46.06 -15.85
N LEU A 112 8.07 45.08 -14.96
CA LEU A 112 8.60 43.75 -15.24
C LEU A 112 7.61 42.68 -14.77
N THR A 113 7.49 41.61 -15.55
CA THR A 113 6.83 40.38 -15.14
C THR A 113 7.90 39.42 -14.61
N ILE A 114 7.74 38.95 -13.37
CA ILE A 114 8.70 38.08 -12.69
C ILE A 114 8.01 36.81 -12.22
N THR A 115 8.60 35.67 -12.56
CA THR A 115 8.14 34.36 -12.09
C THR A 115 9.20 33.73 -11.21
N GLY A 116 8.85 33.31 -9.99
CA GLY A 116 9.81 32.79 -9.02
C GLY A 116 9.18 32.22 -7.75
N LYS A 117 10.02 31.73 -6.82
CA LYS A 117 9.58 31.21 -5.52
C LYS A 117 9.36 32.36 -4.53
N TRP A 118 8.19 32.42 -3.90
CA TRP A 118 7.83 33.42 -2.90
C TRP A 118 8.28 33.02 -1.51
N ASP A 119 9.02 33.90 -0.83
CA ASP A 119 9.37 33.78 0.58
C ASP A 119 8.67 34.92 1.34
N GLN A 120 7.52 34.59 1.91
CA GLN A 120 6.69 35.50 2.72
C GLN A 120 7.44 36.07 3.94
N HIS A 121 8.30 35.30 4.60
CA HIS A 121 8.99 35.76 5.81
C HIS A 121 10.06 36.82 5.50
N ARG A 122 10.74 36.67 4.36
CA ARG A 122 11.80 37.61 3.93
C ARG A 122 11.31 38.67 2.95
N MET A 123 10.03 38.61 2.56
CA MET A 123 9.46 39.43 1.49
C MET A 123 10.35 39.40 0.23
N THR A 124 10.77 38.19 -0.16
CA THR A 124 11.67 37.99 -1.29
C THR A 124 11.10 37.04 -2.33
N ILE A 125 11.32 37.35 -3.60
CA ILE A 125 11.05 36.42 -4.71
C ILE A 125 12.40 35.92 -5.24
N THR A 126 12.59 34.61 -5.20
CA THR A 126 13.72 33.99 -5.91
C THR A 126 13.30 33.76 -7.35
N GLY A 127 13.74 34.67 -8.22
CA GLY A 127 13.36 34.72 -9.63
C GLY A 127 13.91 33.55 -10.44
N SER A 128 13.04 32.98 -11.27
CA SER A 128 13.35 31.92 -12.24
C SER A 128 13.17 32.39 -13.68
N GLU A 129 12.32 33.40 -13.93
CA GLU A 129 12.12 34.05 -15.22
C GLU A 129 11.91 35.56 -15.01
N LEU A 130 12.33 36.35 -16.00
CA LEU A 130 12.14 37.80 -16.06
C LEU A 130 11.78 38.17 -17.49
N LYS A 131 10.71 38.94 -17.65
CA LYS A 131 10.29 39.52 -18.94
C LYS A 131 9.96 41.00 -18.76
N LYS A 132 10.23 41.79 -19.80
CA LYS A 132 9.93 43.23 -19.83
C LYS A 132 8.46 43.45 -20.16
N GLY A 133 7.81 44.37 -19.46
CA GLY A 133 6.40 44.71 -19.66
C GLY A 133 5.41 43.72 -19.03
N GLN A 134 4.13 43.98 -19.27
CA GLN A 134 3.05 43.06 -18.95
C GLN A 134 3.01 41.98 -20.02
N GLU A 135 3.32 40.75 -19.64
CA GLU A 135 3.21 39.64 -20.57
C GLU A 135 1.75 39.18 -20.65
N GLU A 136 1.03 39.63 -21.68
CA GLU A 136 -0.23 39.02 -22.07
C GLU A 136 0.08 37.63 -22.68
N ARG A 137 0.08 36.61 -21.82
CA ARG A 137 0.10 35.22 -22.30
C ARG A 137 -1.32 34.83 -22.68
N ASP A 138 -1.50 34.37 -23.92
CA ASP A 138 -2.76 33.76 -24.38
C ASP A 138 -3.21 32.59 -23.48
N GLN A 139 -2.26 31.95 -22.79
CA GLN A 139 -2.50 30.86 -21.87
C GLN A 139 -1.74 31.06 -20.57
N THR A 140 -2.50 31.12 -19.48
CA THR A 140 -1.97 31.23 -18.11
C THR A 140 -1.35 29.94 -17.63
N ILE A 141 -1.78 28.78 -18.15
CA ILE A 141 -1.23 27.47 -17.79
C ILE A 141 -0.54 26.87 -19.00
N VAL A 142 0.76 26.60 -18.86
CA VAL A 142 1.59 26.07 -19.93
C VAL A 142 1.95 24.61 -19.63
N PRO A 143 1.49 23.66 -20.45
CA PRO A 143 1.90 22.26 -20.33
C PRO A 143 3.33 22.05 -20.81
N ILE A 144 4.07 21.22 -20.09
CA ILE A 144 5.44 20.83 -20.40
C ILE A 144 5.48 19.35 -20.76
N TYR A 145 6.07 19.06 -21.91
CA TYR A 145 6.18 17.73 -22.49
C TYR A 145 7.63 17.27 -22.49
N SER A 146 7.81 15.95 -22.39
CA SER A 146 9.08 15.31 -22.72
C SER A 146 9.30 15.39 -24.23
N VAL A 147 10.44 15.95 -24.64
CA VAL A 147 10.83 16.10 -26.04
C VAL A 147 12.20 15.48 -26.27
N SER A 148 12.45 14.96 -27.47
CA SER A 148 13.72 14.34 -27.85
C SER A 148 14.32 14.99 -29.10
N GLY A 149 15.65 14.98 -29.19
CA GLY A 149 16.39 15.49 -30.35
C GLY A 149 16.14 16.98 -30.61
N LYS A 150 15.69 17.30 -31.84
CA LYS A 150 15.42 18.67 -32.31
C LYS A 150 13.97 19.11 -32.11
N LEU A 151 13.11 18.25 -31.56
CA LEU A 151 11.70 18.55 -31.38
C LEU A 151 11.52 19.59 -30.26
N THR A 152 10.80 20.68 -30.56
CA THR A 152 10.47 21.68 -29.55
C THR A 152 9.09 21.44 -28.96
N THR A 153 8.88 21.84 -27.71
CA THR A 153 7.56 21.79 -27.06
C THR A 153 6.51 22.58 -27.85
N LYS A 154 6.91 23.69 -28.49
CA LYS A 154 6.02 24.50 -29.33
C LYS A 154 5.54 23.72 -30.57
N SER A 155 6.45 23.03 -31.25
CA SER A 155 6.12 22.20 -32.42
C SER A 155 5.23 21.02 -32.03
N LEU A 156 5.58 20.30 -30.95
CA LEU A 156 4.79 19.17 -30.46
C LEU A 156 3.35 19.59 -30.11
N ARG A 157 3.18 20.72 -29.40
CA ARG A 157 1.86 21.27 -29.09
C ARG A 157 1.05 21.62 -30.34
N LYS A 158 1.69 22.17 -31.37
CA LYS A 158 1.02 22.44 -32.65
C LYS A 158 0.49 21.15 -33.27
N TYR A 159 1.29 20.08 -33.29
CA TYR A 159 0.89 18.79 -33.84
C TYR A 159 -0.25 18.15 -33.05
N ILE A 160 -0.19 18.20 -31.72
CA ILE A 160 -1.28 17.72 -30.86
C ILE A 160 -2.58 18.49 -31.12
N TYR A 161 -2.51 19.82 -31.26
CA TYR A 161 -3.67 20.64 -31.60
C TYR A 161 -4.30 20.22 -32.94
N GLN A 162 -3.46 20.00 -33.96
CA GLN A 162 -3.91 19.56 -35.29
C GLN A 162 -4.53 18.16 -35.23
N ALA A 163 -3.92 17.22 -34.49
CA ALA A 163 -4.47 15.89 -34.29
C ALA A 163 -5.84 15.92 -33.59
N LEU A 164 -5.96 16.67 -32.48
CA LEU A 164 -7.23 16.84 -31.75
C LEU A 164 -8.32 17.49 -32.60
N THR A 165 -7.96 18.36 -33.55
CA THR A 165 -8.91 19.02 -34.44
C THR A 165 -9.35 18.10 -35.57
N GLN A 166 -8.40 17.44 -36.24
CA GLN A 166 -8.64 16.61 -37.42
C GLN A 166 -9.34 15.28 -37.05
N TYR A 167 -9.01 14.70 -35.90
CA TYR A 167 -9.50 13.39 -35.47
C TYR A 167 -10.49 13.46 -34.31
N ARG A 168 -11.07 14.64 -34.05
CA ARG A 168 -12.00 14.87 -32.93
C ARG A 168 -13.15 13.87 -32.88
N GLU A 169 -13.72 13.54 -34.03
CA GLU A 169 -14.86 12.60 -34.11
C GLU A 169 -14.46 11.14 -33.91
N GLY A 170 -13.18 10.81 -34.11
CA GLY A 170 -12.65 9.47 -33.86
C GLY A 170 -12.52 9.13 -32.37
N ILE A 171 -12.57 10.13 -31.49
CA ILE A 171 -12.43 9.95 -30.04
C ILE A 171 -13.77 9.45 -29.47
N VAL A 172 -13.82 8.16 -29.15
CA VAL A 172 -14.99 7.50 -28.54
C VAL A 172 -14.89 7.59 -27.02
N ASP A 173 -16.02 7.89 -26.36
CA ASP A 173 -16.10 7.85 -24.90
C ASP A 173 -16.35 6.41 -24.44
N LEU A 174 -15.42 5.87 -23.66
CA LEU A 174 -15.53 4.52 -23.11
C LEU A 174 -16.41 4.50 -21.85
N ILE A 175 -16.59 5.64 -21.19
CA ILE A 175 -17.36 5.67 -19.95
C ILE A 175 -18.83 5.98 -20.26
N PRO A 176 -19.77 5.13 -19.83
CA PRO A 176 -21.21 5.35 -19.99
C PRO A 176 -21.68 6.71 -19.48
N ASP A 177 -22.69 7.27 -20.14
CA ASP A 177 -23.24 8.59 -19.80
C ASP A 177 -23.82 8.64 -18.39
N GLN A 178 -24.35 7.53 -17.87
CA GLN A 178 -24.83 7.42 -16.49
C GLN A 178 -23.69 7.68 -15.48
N ILE A 179 -22.54 7.04 -15.66
CA ILE A 179 -21.37 7.19 -14.78
C ILE A 179 -20.81 8.63 -14.90
N ARG A 180 -20.73 9.16 -16.12
CA ARG A 180 -20.29 10.54 -16.37
C ARG A 180 -21.18 11.56 -15.66
N THR A 181 -22.51 11.37 -15.71
CA THR A 181 -23.47 12.28 -15.06
C THR A 181 -23.37 12.19 -13.54
N ASN A 182 -23.34 10.98 -12.98
CA ASN A 182 -23.22 10.76 -11.53
C ASN A 182 -21.97 11.42 -10.94
N TYR A 183 -20.84 11.28 -11.63
CA TYR A 183 -19.57 11.85 -11.18
C TYR A 183 -19.27 13.24 -11.74
N LYS A 184 -20.15 13.83 -12.55
CA LYS A 184 -19.94 15.13 -13.21
C LYS A 184 -18.60 15.18 -13.98
N LEU A 185 -18.30 14.11 -14.72
CA LEU A 185 -17.07 14.00 -15.48
C LEU A 185 -17.26 14.54 -16.90
N PRO A 186 -16.30 15.33 -17.43
CA PRO A 186 -16.34 15.76 -18.83
C PRO A 186 -16.26 14.58 -19.81
N SER A 187 -16.67 14.82 -21.06
CA SER A 187 -16.46 13.85 -22.14
C SER A 187 -14.97 13.62 -22.40
N LYS A 188 -14.60 12.44 -22.94
CA LYS A 188 -13.19 12.15 -23.30
C LYS A 188 -12.59 13.21 -24.24
N LYS A 189 -13.37 13.66 -25.23
CA LYS A 189 -13.01 14.75 -26.15
C LYS A 189 -12.63 16.03 -25.41
N GLU A 190 -13.45 16.45 -24.44
CA GLU A 190 -13.17 17.63 -23.62
C GLU A 190 -11.98 17.43 -22.68
N ALA A 191 -11.86 16.27 -22.06
CA ALA A 191 -10.78 15.96 -21.12
C ALA A 191 -9.41 16.02 -21.81
N LEU A 192 -9.27 15.38 -22.98
CA LEU A 192 -8.03 15.42 -23.77
C LEU A 192 -7.67 16.87 -24.16
N SER A 193 -8.65 17.64 -24.67
CA SER A 193 -8.42 19.04 -25.02
C SER A 193 -7.96 19.87 -23.81
N ARG A 194 -8.60 19.71 -22.64
CA ARG A 194 -8.28 20.44 -21.41
C ARG A 194 -6.96 20.00 -20.76
N LEU A 195 -6.50 18.78 -20.99
CA LEU A 195 -5.16 18.33 -20.56
C LEU A 195 -4.06 18.97 -21.40
N HIS A 196 -4.23 19.04 -22.72
CA HIS A 196 -3.22 19.65 -23.59
C HIS A 196 -3.30 21.18 -23.66
N PHE A 197 -4.48 21.76 -23.43
CA PHE A 197 -4.75 23.18 -23.53
C PHE A 197 -5.70 23.63 -22.40
N PRO A 198 -5.24 23.61 -21.14
CA PRO A 198 -6.08 23.94 -19.99
C PRO A 198 -6.49 25.42 -19.98
N PRO A 199 -7.80 25.75 -19.97
CA PRO A 199 -8.26 27.13 -19.84
C PRO A 199 -8.14 27.66 -18.40
N SER A 200 -8.15 26.77 -17.40
CA SER A 200 -8.04 27.12 -15.98
C SER A 200 -7.51 25.94 -15.15
N PRO A 201 -6.99 26.18 -13.92
CA PRO A 201 -6.49 25.11 -13.06
C PRO A 201 -7.60 24.13 -12.65
N GLU A 202 -8.81 24.65 -12.45
CA GLU A 202 -9.99 23.85 -12.14
C GLU A 202 -10.38 22.95 -13.31
N SER A 203 -10.41 23.50 -14.53
CA SER A 203 -10.66 22.72 -15.75
C SER A 203 -9.63 21.59 -15.93
N LEU A 204 -8.35 21.87 -15.66
CA LEU A 204 -7.28 20.87 -15.69
C LEU A 204 -7.53 19.77 -14.64
N LYS A 205 -7.91 20.14 -13.42
CA LYS A 205 -8.22 19.20 -12.34
C LYS A 205 -9.37 18.26 -12.72
N HIS A 206 -10.44 18.80 -13.32
CA HIS A 206 -11.58 18.00 -13.78
C HIS A 206 -11.21 17.06 -14.93
N ALA A 207 -10.41 17.54 -15.89
CA ALA A 207 -9.94 16.73 -17.00
C ALA A 207 -9.03 15.58 -16.55
N ARG A 208 -8.06 15.88 -15.66
CA ARG A 208 -7.21 14.86 -15.03
C ARG A 208 -8.05 13.83 -14.29
N ARG A 209 -8.99 14.27 -13.45
CA ARG A 209 -9.88 13.38 -12.69
C ARG A 209 -10.66 12.42 -13.58
N ARG A 210 -11.16 12.88 -14.75
CA ARG A 210 -11.85 12.02 -15.72
C ARG A 210 -10.93 10.94 -16.31
N MET A 211 -9.70 11.29 -16.70
CA MET A 211 -8.77 10.34 -17.30
C MET A 211 -8.22 9.35 -16.28
N VAL A 212 -7.89 9.81 -15.08
CA VAL A 212 -7.48 8.95 -13.94
C VAL A 212 -8.57 7.90 -13.65
N TYR A 213 -9.82 8.34 -13.58
CA TYR A 213 -10.94 7.43 -13.38
C TYR A 213 -11.12 6.44 -14.55
N GLU A 214 -10.92 6.86 -15.80
CA GLU A 214 -10.95 5.94 -16.97
C GLU A 214 -9.91 4.84 -16.83
N GLU A 215 -8.66 5.23 -16.62
CA GLU A 215 -7.54 4.29 -16.59
C GLU A 215 -7.73 3.27 -15.47
N PHE A 216 -8.16 3.72 -14.29
CA PHE A 216 -8.47 2.82 -13.20
C PHE A 216 -9.70 1.96 -13.46
N LEU A 217 -10.79 2.49 -14.04
CA LEU A 217 -11.99 1.69 -14.33
C LEU A 217 -11.67 0.59 -15.34
N LEU A 218 -10.97 0.91 -16.43
CA LEU A 218 -10.58 -0.06 -17.44
C LEU A 218 -9.65 -1.14 -16.87
N PHE A 219 -8.66 -0.74 -16.06
CA PHE A 219 -7.79 -1.68 -15.37
C PHE A 219 -8.56 -2.58 -14.40
N GLN A 220 -9.46 -2.00 -13.58
CA GLN A 220 -10.25 -2.78 -12.63
C GLN A 220 -11.23 -3.71 -13.33
N LEU A 221 -11.89 -3.29 -14.42
CA LEU A 221 -12.73 -4.16 -15.24
C LEU A 221 -11.93 -5.32 -15.83
N LYS A 222 -10.73 -5.07 -16.37
CA LYS A 222 -9.81 -6.11 -16.84
C LYS A 222 -9.50 -7.13 -15.73
N MET A 223 -9.11 -6.65 -14.54
CA MET A 223 -8.79 -7.51 -13.40
C MET A 223 -9.98 -8.33 -12.91
N GLN A 224 -11.16 -7.71 -12.78
CA GLN A 224 -12.36 -8.38 -12.30
C GLN A 224 -12.89 -9.39 -13.33
N ALA A 225 -12.81 -9.09 -14.63
CA ALA A 225 -13.18 -10.03 -15.68
C ALA A 225 -12.22 -11.23 -15.72
N PHE A 226 -10.91 -10.99 -15.57
CA PHE A 226 -9.90 -12.04 -15.46
C PHE A 226 -10.16 -12.95 -14.26
N ARG A 227 -10.47 -12.37 -13.09
CA ARG A 227 -10.82 -13.12 -11.87
C ARG A 227 -12.04 -13.99 -12.08
N LYS A 228 -13.12 -13.43 -12.66
CA LYS A 228 -14.34 -14.16 -12.97
C LYS A 228 -14.05 -15.33 -13.90
N ALA A 229 -13.34 -15.09 -15.01
CA ALA A 229 -12.97 -16.14 -15.96
C ALA A 229 -12.10 -17.24 -15.33
N ASN A 230 -11.12 -16.88 -14.49
CA ASN A 230 -10.28 -17.86 -13.80
C ASN A 230 -11.06 -18.67 -12.78
N ARG A 231 -11.93 -18.01 -11.99
CA ARG A 231 -12.80 -18.68 -11.03
C ARG A 231 -13.72 -19.66 -11.74
N GLU A 232 -14.33 -19.26 -12.85
CA GLU A 232 -15.22 -20.10 -13.66
C GLU A 232 -14.50 -21.28 -14.34
N ARG A 233 -13.20 -21.15 -14.62
CA ARG A 233 -12.36 -22.24 -15.13
C ARG A 233 -11.92 -23.24 -14.06
N THR A 234 -11.98 -22.87 -12.78
CA THR A 234 -11.64 -23.80 -11.69
C THR A 234 -12.81 -24.72 -11.40
N ASN A 235 -12.58 -26.03 -11.49
CA ASN A 235 -13.47 -27.01 -10.90
C ASN A 235 -13.30 -26.95 -9.38
N GLY A 236 -14.24 -26.31 -8.70
CA GLY A 236 -14.32 -26.33 -7.24
C GLY A 236 -15.17 -27.49 -6.74
N ARG A 237 -15.49 -27.44 -5.45
CA ARG A 237 -16.43 -28.38 -4.83
C ARG A 237 -17.46 -27.58 -4.04
N VAL A 238 -18.73 -27.92 -4.22
CA VAL A 238 -19.81 -27.34 -3.42
C VAL A 238 -19.81 -28.02 -2.04
N LEU A 239 -19.49 -27.26 -0.99
CA LEU A 239 -19.65 -27.73 0.38
C LEU A 239 -21.09 -27.49 0.83
N ASN A 240 -21.77 -28.55 1.30
CA ASN A 240 -23.11 -28.43 1.86
C ASN A 240 -23.02 -27.98 3.33
N ILE A 241 -23.01 -26.68 3.53
CA ILE A 241 -22.82 -26.06 4.84
C ILE A 241 -24.19 -25.72 5.44
N GLN A 242 -24.44 -26.15 6.67
CA GLN A 242 -25.70 -25.81 7.37
C GLN A 242 -25.53 -24.53 8.19
N GLU A 243 -26.15 -23.44 7.74
CA GLU A 243 -26.07 -22.13 8.40
C GLU A 243 -26.49 -22.19 9.89
N ALA A 244 -27.50 -23.01 10.22
CA ALA A 244 -27.95 -23.20 11.59
C ALA A 244 -26.88 -23.80 12.52
N GLU A 245 -26.03 -24.70 12.02
CA GLU A 245 -24.93 -25.27 12.80
C GLU A 245 -23.84 -24.24 13.07
N ILE A 246 -23.51 -23.42 12.08
CA ILE A 246 -22.55 -22.32 12.23
C ILE A 246 -23.07 -21.30 13.22
N GLU A 247 -24.34 -20.89 13.14
CA GLU A 247 -24.92 -19.96 14.11
C GLU A 247 -24.90 -20.52 15.53
N SER A 248 -25.19 -21.81 15.69
CA SER A 248 -25.10 -22.51 16.97
C SER A 248 -23.69 -22.49 17.53
N PHE A 249 -22.68 -22.72 16.68
CA PHE A 249 -21.27 -22.62 17.06
C PHE A 249 -20.88 -21.19 17.46
N ILE A 250 -21.26 -20.18 16.66
CA ILE A 250 -20.99 -18.77 16.95
C ILE A 250 -21.59 -18.35 18.31
N LYS A 251 -22.79 -18.84 18.66
CA LYS A 251 -23.44 -18.57 19.95
C LYS A 251 -22.71 -19.19 21.15
N LYS A 252 -21.91 -20.24 20.94
CA LYS A 252 -21.10 -20.88 22.00
C LYS A 252 -19.78 -20.17 22.26
N LEU A 253 -19.38 -19.23 21.40
CA LEU A 253 -18.14 -18.48 21.59
C LEU A 253 -18.23 -17.61 22.86
N PRO A 254 -17.13 -17.44 23.60
CA PRO A 254 -17.12 -16.66 24.83
C PRO A 254 -17.25 -15.14 24.61
N PHE A 255 -17.34 -14.69 23.35
CA PHE A 255 -17.46 -13.31 22.96
C PHE A 255 -18.33 -13.18 21.69
N PRO A 256 -19.02 -12.05 21.50
CA PRO A 256 -19.74 -11.78 20.26
C PRO A 256 -18.77 -11.43 19.12
N LEU A 257 -19.13 -11.83 17.89
CA LEU A 257 -18.44 -11.39 16.69
C LEU A 257 -18.75 -9.93 16.36
N THR A 258 -17.75 -9.21 15.83
CA THR A 258 -17.94 -7.87 15.25
C THR A 258 -18.74 -7.93 13.94
N ASN A 259 -19.23 -6.80 13.45
CA ASN A 259 -19.94 -6.76 12.16
C ASN A 259 -18.99 -7.11 11.01
N ALA A 260 -17.75 -6.63 11.08
CA ALA A 260 -16.72 -6.99 10.11
C ALA A 260 -16.43 -8.50 10.10
N GLN A 261 -16.30 -9.13 11.27
CA GLN A 261 -16.10 -10.59 11.36
C GLN A 261 -17.29 -11.36 10.79
N ARG A 262 -18.54 -10.96 11.11
CA ARG A 262 -19.75 -11.59 10.55
C ARG A 262 -19.80 -11.48 9.03
N ARG A 263 -19.59 -10.28 8.49
CA ARG A 263 -19.55 -10.03 7.05
C ARG A 263 -18.52 -10.93 6.36
N VAL A 264 -17.31 -10.99 6.89
CA VAL A 264 -16.22 -11.79 6.33
C VAL A 264 -16.53 -13.30 6.40
N VAL A 265 -17.10 -13.78 7.50
CA VAL A 265 -17.54 -15.18 7.62
C VAL A 265 -18.59 -15.51 6.56
N THR A 266 -19.59 -14.64 6.35
CA THR A 266 -20.60 -14.83 5.30
C THR A 266 -19.98 -14.80 3.90
N GLU A 267 -19.02 -13.91 3.63
CA GLU A 267 -18.29 -13.87 2.36
C GLU A 267 -17.55 -15.19 2.07
N ILE A 268 -16.88 -15.75 3.09
CA ILE A 268 -16.11 -17.00 2.96
C ILE A 268 -17.04 -18.21 2.77
N ILE A 269 -18.10 -18.33 3.58
CA ILE A 269 -19.05 -19.45 3.48
C ILE A 269 -19.72 -19.46 2.10
N LYS A 270 -20.15 -18.29 1.61
CA LYS A 270 -20.76 -18.17 0.28
C LYS A 270 -19.83 -18.63 -0.84
N ASP A 271 -18.52 -18.41 -0.71
CA ASP A 271 -17.55 -18.92 -1.67
C ASP A 271 -17.37 -20.44 -1.58
N MET A 272 -17.36 -21.00 -0.36
CA MET A 272 -17.27 -22.46 -0.12
C MET A 272 -18.51 -23.24 -0.60
N GLU A 273 -19.67 -22.59 -0.61
CA GLU A 273 -20.92 -23.14 -1.19
C GLU A 273 -20.98 -22.98 -2.71
N SER A 274 -20.03 -22.25 -3.32
CA SER A 274 -20.02 -22.03 -4.77
C SER A 274 -19.42 -23.23 -5.52
N PRO A 275 -19.76 -23.44 -6.80
CA PRO A 275 -19.19 -24.54 -7.60
C PRO A 275 -17.72 -24.31 -7.99
N TYR A 276 -17.16 -23.15 -7.62
CA TYR A 276 -15.82 -22.72 -7.97
C TYR A 276 -14.93 -22.73 -6.72
N ARG A 277 -13.63 -22.97 -6.91
CA ARG A 277 -12.70 -22.99 -5.79
C ARG A 277 -12.52 -21.59 -5.19
N MET A 278 -12.62 -21.47 -3.88
CA MET A 278 -12.27 -20.24 -3.16
C MET A 278 -10.76 -19.99 -3.20
N ASN A 279 -10.36 -18.76 -3.52
CA ASN A 279 -8.98 -18.28 -3.43
C ASN A 279 -8.98 -16.88 -2.80
N ARG A 280 -8.89 -16.82 -1.47
CA ARG A 280 -9.20 -15.59 -0.72
C ARG A 280 -8.08 -15.21 0.25
N LEU A 281 -7.78 -13.91 0.33
CA LEU A 281 -6.94 -13.27 1.32
C LEU A 281 -7.82 -12.63 2.41
N LEU A 282 -7.74 -13.18 3.62
CA LEU A 282 -8.26 -12.60 4.83
C LEU A 282 -7.22 -11.65 5.44
N GLN A 283 -7.56 -10.38 5.46
CA GLN A 283 -6.75 -9.32 6.01
C GLN A 283 -7.43 -8.71 7.22
N GLY A 284 -6.65 -8.35 8.21
CA GLY A 284 -7.13 -7.60 9.36
C GLY A 284 -5.96 -7.20 10.23
N ASP A 285 -6.17 -6.20 11.08
CA ASP A 285 -5.14 -5.75 12.01
C ASP A 285 -4.71 -6.87 12.98
N VAL A 286 -3.54 -6.75 13.62
CA VAL A 286 -3.07 -7.65 14.67
C VAL A 286 -4.10 -7.68 15.79
N GLY A 287 -4.67 -8.86 16.07
CA GLY A 287 -5.70 -9.04 17.09
C GLY A 287 -7.13 -8.60 16.69
N SER A 288 -7.39 -8.37 15.40
CA SER A 288 -8.75 -8.18 14.85
C SER A 288 -9.62 -9.45 14.88
N GLY A 289 -9.07 -10.60 15.29
CA GLY A 289 -9.80 -11.87 15.37
C GLY A 289 -9.76 -12.70 14.08
N LYS A 290 -8.72 -12.58 13.25
CA LYS A 290 -8.53 -13.46 12.08
C LYS A 290 -8.62 -14.96 12.43
N THR A 291 -8.03 -15.37 13.56
CA THR A 291 -8.06 -16.76 14.02
C THR A 291 -9.46 -17.26 14.32
N ILE A 292 -10.37 -16.41 14.84
CA ILE A 292 -11.75 -16.87 15.09
C ILE A 292 -12.53 -17.04 13.79
N VAL A 293 -12.32 -16.15 12.82
CA VAL A 293 -12.89 -16.31 11.46
C VAL A 293 -12.40 -17.62 10.84
N ALA A 294 -11.10 -17.89 10.91
CA ALA A 294 -10.52 -19.16 10.45
C ALA A 294 -11.12 -20.37 11.18
N ALA A 295 -11.31 -20.31 12.49
CA ALA A 295 -11.93 -21.38 13.27
C ALA A 295 -13.37 -21.68 12.83
N ILE A 296 -14.18 -20.65 12.56
CA ILE A 296 -15.55 -20.82 12.04
C ILE A 296 -15.52 -21.49 10.66
N CYS A 297 -14.60 -21.08 9.80
CA CYS A 297 -14.44 -21.67 8.47
C CYS A 297 -14.02 -23.15 8.54
N MET A 298 -13.06 -23.49 9.42
CA MET A 298 -12.66 -24.89 9.66
C MET A 298 -13.83 -25.72 10.21
N TYR A 299 -14.61 -25.17 11.13
CA TYR A 299 -15.79 -25.84 11.67
C TYR A 299 -16.82 -26.17 10.58
N ALA A 300 -17.13 -25.21 9.70
CA ALA A 300 -18.08 -25.39 8.61
C ALA A 300 -17.65 -26.53 7.65
N VAL A 301 -16.37 -26.57 7.29
CA VAL A 301 -15.79 -27.60 6.41
C VAL A 301 -15.84 -28.98 7.08
N ILE A 302 -15.48 -29.05 8.37
CA ILE A 302 -15.52 -30.30 9.14
C ILE A 302 -16.94 -30.85 9.25
N LYS A 303 -17.93 -29.97 9.47
CA LYS A 303 -19.35 -30.38 9.51
C LYS A 303 -19.90 -30.78 8.15
N ALA A 304 -19.36 -30.25 7.06
CA ALA A 304 -19.66 -30.72 5.71
C ALA A 304 -19.05 -32.11 5.39
N GLY A 305 -18.26 -32.71 6.30
CA GLY A 305 -17.64 -34.04 6.13
C GLY A 305 -16.24 -34.02 5.52
N TYR A 306 -15.51 -32.92 5.69
CA TYR A 306 -14.19 -32.71 5.09
C TYR A 306 -13.12 -32.45 6.15
N GLN A 307 -11.86 -32.65 5.75
CA GLN A 307 -10.71 -32.31 6.56
C GLN A 307 -10.27 -30.86 6.28
N ALA A 308 -9.70 -30.22 7.30
CA ALA A 308 -9.08 -28.90 7.17
C ALA A 308 -7.60 -28.93 7.57
N ALA A 309 -6.81 -28.06 6.95
CA ALA A 309 -5.39 -27.89 7.28
C ALA A 309 -5.06 -26.41 7.55
N LEU A 310 -4.29 -26.14 8.62
CA LEU A 310 -3.75 -24.82 8.93
C LEU A 310 -2.22 -24.86 8.89
N MET A 311 -1.64 -24.20 7.89
CA MET A 311 -0.20 -24.04 7.74
C MET A 311 0.29 -22.72 8.35
N VAL A 312 1.33 -22.81 9.17
CA VAL A 312 1.91 -21.66 9.91
C VAL A 312 3.44 -21.68 9.83
N PRO A 313 4.13 -20.53 9.93
CA PRO A 313 5.54 -20.43 9.53
C PRO A 313 6.51 -21.11 10.52
N THR A 314 6.14 -21.22 11.80
CA THR A 314 7.02 -21.75 12.86
C THR A 314 6.30 -22.71 13.80
N GLU A 315 7.09 -23.58 14.46
CA GLU A 315 6.54 -24.61 15.37
C GLU A 315 5.85 -23.98 16.59
N ILE A 316 6.41 -22.90 17.14
CA ILE A 316 5.80 -22.16 18.27
C ILE A 316 4.41 -21.63 17.90
N LEU A 317 4.25 -21.08 16.70
CA LEU A 317 2.95 -20.63 16.21
C LEU A 317 1.98 -21.81 16.02
N ALA A 318 2.48 -22.94 15.54
CA ALA A 318 1.68 -24.15 15.36
C ALA A 318 1.13 -24.65 16.70
N GLU A 319 1.98 -24.73 17.72
CA GLU A 319 1.58 -25.14 19.07
C GLU A 319 0.54 -24.19 19.67
N GLN A 320 0.72 -22.87 19.51
CA GLN A 320 -0.25 -21.87 19.98
C GLN A 320 -1.61 -22.01 19.30
N HIS A 321 -1.62 -22.18 17.98
CA HIS A 321 -2.85 -22.41 17.21
C HIS A 321 -3.51 -23.72 17.63
N VAL A 322 -2.75 -24.81 17.81
CA VAL A 322 -3.30 -26.10 18.30
C VAL A 322 -3.93 -25.93 19.67
N GLN A 323 -3.25 -25.31 20.63
CA GLN A 323 -3.79 -25.09 21.97
C GLN A 323 -5.09 -24.27 21.94
N SER A 324 -5.10 -23.19 21.15
CA SER A 324 -6.26 -22.31 21.02
C SER A 324 -7.44 -23.00 20.34
N LEU A 325 -7.18 -23.78 19.28
CA LEU A 325 -8.21 -24.50 18.52
C LEU A 325 -8.75 -25.69 19.31
N LYS A 326 -7.91 -26.41 20.06
CA LYS A 326 -8.35 -27.47 20.98
C LYS A 326 -9.34 -26.96 22.02
N ALA A 327 -9.05 -25.82 22.64
CA ALA A 327 -9.95 -25.20 23.61
C ALA A 327 -11.35 -24.89 23.03
N ILE A 328 -11.44 -24.65 21.72
CA ILE A 328 -12.69 -24.36 21.00
C ILE A 328 -13.37 -25.65 20.50
N PHE A 329 -12.60 -26.63 20.04
CA PHE A 329 -13.08 -27.79 19.28
C PHE A 329 -13.21 -29.09 20.09
N GLU A 330 -12.45 -29.28 21.16
CA GLU A 330 -12.60 -30.45 22.05
C GLU A 330 -14.03 -30.60 22.62
N PRO A 331 -14.73 -29.53 23.04
CA PRO A 331 -16.12 -29.62 23.48
C PRO A 331 -17.13 -30.02 22.39
N LEU A 332 -16.68 -30.14 21.14
CA LEU A 332 -17.48 -30.44 19.95
C LEU A 332 -17.08 -31.77 19.30
N ASP A 333 -16.24 -32.56 19.99
CA ASP A 333 -15.69 -33.84 19.52
C ASP A 333 -14.90 -33.74 18.20
N ILE A 334 -14.27 -32.59 17.96
CA ILE A 334 -13.42 -32.37 16.78
C ILE A 334 -11.95 -32.53 17.18
N THR A 335 -11.26 -33.45 16.52
CA THR A 335 -9.84 -33.74 16.76
C THR A 335 -8.94 -32.71 16.08
N VAL A 336 -7.98 -32.17 16.84
CA VAL A 336 -6.98 -31.20 16.37
C VAL A 336 -5.58 -31.76 16.63
N GLU A 337 -4.82 -31.98 15.58
CA GLU A 337 -3.48 -32.57 15.69
C GLU A 337 -2.37 -31.67 15.15
N LEU A 338 -1.20 -31.74 15.80
CA LEU A 338 0.01 -31.05 15.38
C LEU A 338 0.87 -31.94 14.47
N LEU A 339 1.27 -31.39 13.32
CA LEU A 339 2.28 -31.97 12.43
C LEU A 339 3.44 -30.99 12.21
N SER A 340 4.57 -31.23 12.86
CA SER A 340 5.79 -30.41 12.79
C SER A 340 7.02 -31.24 12.43
N GLY A 341 8.16 -30.58 12.17
CA GLY A 341 9.43 -31.25 11.86
C GLY A 341 10.02 -31.97 13.08
N SER A 342 9.62 -31.57 14.28
CA SER A 342 9.97 -32.20 15.55
C SER A 342 9.25 -33.53 15.81
N VAL A 343 8.10 -33.80 15.19
CA VAL A 343 7.38 -35.08 15.33
C VAL A 343 8.03 -36.15 14.43
N LYS A 344 8.70 -37.15 15.05
CA LYS A 344 9.47 -38.19 14.35
C LYS A 344 9.05 -39.62 14.74
N GLY A 345 9.44 -40.58 13.90
CA GLY A 345 9.31 -42.02 14.18
C GLY A 345 7.87 -42.52 14.19
N LYS A 346 7.57 -43.47 15.08
CA LYS A 346 6.27 -44.16 15.14
C LYS A 346 5.07 -43.22 15.31
N LYS A 347 5.20 -42.20 16.16
CA LYS A 347 4.14 -41.18 16.38
C LYS A 347 3.77 -40.43 15.11
N ARG A 348 4.75 -40.14 14.24
CA ARG A 348 4.49 -39.49 12.96
C ARG A 348 3.71 -40.43 12.03
N GLN A 349 4.13 -41.68 11.92
CA GLN A 349 3.45 -42.68 11.09
C GLN A 349 1.99 -42.88 11.52
N GLU A 350 1.74 -43.03 12.82
CA GLU A 350 0.38 -43.16 13.37
C GLU A 350 -0.52 -41.97 12.95
N LYS A 351 -0.02 -40.74 13.06
CA LYS A 351 -0.75 -39.54 12.63
C LYS A 351 -1.00 -39.49 11.13
N LEU A 352 0.00 -39.87 10.31
CA LEU A 352 -0.14 -39.87 8.85
C LEU A 352 -1.17 -40.92 8.41
N THR A 353 -1.17 -42.09 9.04
CA THR A 353 -2.17 -43.13 8.77
C THR A 353 -3.57 -42.68 9.18
N ALA A 354 -3.72 -42.08 10.36
CA ALA A 354 -5.01 -41.52 10.80
C ALA A 354 -5.51 -40.38 9.87
N LEU A 355 -4.59 -39.58 9.31
CA LEU A 355 -4.91 -38.53 8.35
C LEU A 355 -5.43 -39.10 7.03
N GLU A 356 -4.75 -40.12 6.50
CA GLU A 356 -5.09 -40.80 5.25
C GLU A 356 -6.40 -41.59 5.39
N MET A 357 -6.70 -42.11 6.58
CA MET A 357 -7.96 -42.80 6.90
C MET A 357 -9.14 -41.86 7.18
N GLY A 358 -8.90 -40.55 7.34
CA GLY A 358 -9.95 -39.57 7.61
C GLY A 358 -10.37 -39.44 9.08
N GLU A 359 -9.62 -40.05 10.01
CA GLU A 359 -9.89 -39.98 11.46
C GLU A 359 -9.52 -38.61 12.07
N LEU A 360 -8.61 -37.88 11.40
CA LEU A 360 -8.19 -36.54 11.81
C LEU A 360 -8.98 -35.48 11.04
N SER A 361 -9.82 -34.72 11.75
CA SER A 361 -10.63 -33.65 11.14
C SER A 361 -9.83 -32.39 10.85
N LEU A 362 -8.86 -32.05 11.72
CA LEU A 362 -8.04 -30.84 11.59
C LEU A 362 -6.56 -31.12 11.89
N VAL A 363 -5.69 -30.69 10.99
CA VAL A 363 -4.24 -30.70 11.20
C VAL A 363 -3.68 -29.28 11.14
N VAL A 364 -2.90 -28.93 12.16
CA VAL A 364 -2.11 -27.70 12.19
C VAL A 364 -0.64 -28.08 12.02
N GLY A 365 0.11 -27.38 11.19
CA GLY A 365 1.50 -27.73 10.97
C GLY A 365 2.33 -26.66 10.28
N THR A 366 3.63 -26.92 10.24
CA THR A 366 4.58 -26.06 9.53
C THR A 366 4.78 -26.56 8.10
N HIS A 367 5.94 -26.29 7.50
CA HIS A 367 6.39 -26.88 6.24
C HIS A 367 6.36 -28.43 6.22
N ALA A 368 6.15 -29.09 7.36
CA ALA A 368 5.88 -30.52 7.40
C ALA A 368 4.63 -30.93 6.60
N LEU A 369 3.60 -30.08 6.51
CA LEU A 369 2.33 -30.38 5.81
C LEU A 369 2.48 -30.57 4.30
N ILE A 370 3.51 -29.97 3.70
CA ILE A 370 3.78 -30.03 2.25
C ILE A 370 4.69 -31.18 1.85
N GLN A 371 5.16 -32.00 2.80
CA GLN A 371 6.01 -33.14 2.51
C GLN A 371 5.23 -34.23 1.76
N GLU A 372 5.90 -34.97 0.87
CA GLU A 372 5.26 -35.94 -0.05
C GLU A 372 4.45 -37.03 0.67
N ASP A 373 4.88 -37.43 1.87
CA ASP A 373 4.28 -38.47 2.70
C ASP A 373 2.94 -38.05 3.37
N VAL A 374 2.62 -36.76 3.38
CA VAL A 374 1.36 -36.26 3.95
C VAL A 374 0.23 -36.45 2.94
N ARG A 375 -0.74 -37.32 3.26
CA ARG A 375 -1.92 -37.59 2.42
C ARG A 375 -3.19 -37.39 3.23
N PHE A 376 -4.12 -36.63 2.67
CA PHE A 376 -5.44 -36.41 3.25
C PHE A 376 -6.44 -37.36 2.58
N CYS A 377 -7.44 -37.80 3.34
CA CYS A 377 -8.56 -38.56 2.81
C CYS A 377 -9.47 -37.65 1.96
N ASN A 378 -9.88 -36.50 2.51
CA ASN A 378 -10.81 -35.57 1.87
C ASN A 378 -10.59 -34.13 2.35
N LEU A 379 -9.48 -33.51 1.92
CA LEU A 379 -9.13 -32.14 2.28
C LEU A 379 -10.07 -31.14 1.57
N GLY A 380 -10.85 -30.39 2.34
CA GLY A 380 -11.79 -29.37 1.85
C GLY A 380 -11.28 -27.93 1.95
N LEU A 381 -10.45 -27.63 2.97
CA LEU A 381 -9.94 -26.27 3.20
C LEU A 381 -8.49 -26.26 3.62
N VAL A 382 -7.72 -25.36 3.01
CA VAL A 382 -6.35 -25.04 3.35
C VAL A 382 -6.28 -23.58 3.81
N ILE A 383 -5.81 -23.36 5.03
CA ILE A 383 -5.53 -22.04 5.58
C ILE A 383 -4.03 -21.85 5.69
N THR A 384 -3.50 -20.72 5.23
CA THR A 384 -2.08 -20.35 5.43
C THR A 384 -1.99 -19.02 6.18
N ASP A 385 -1.40 -19.04 7.37
CA ASP A 385 -1.15 -17.83 8.17
C ASP A 385 0.21 -17.20 7.84
N GLU A 386 0.31 -15.87 7.90
CA GLU A 386 1.49 -15.09 7.53
C GLU A 386 2.07 -15.49 6.16
N GLN A 387 1.23 -15.50 5.13
CA GLN A 387 1.55 -16.06 3.80
C GLN A 387 2.85 -15.53 3.17
N HIS A 388 3.28 -14.32 3.50
CA HIS A 388 4.47 -13.67 2.94
C HIS A 388 5.78 -14.39 3.32
N ARG A 389 5.75 -15.29 4.30
CA ARG A 389 6.89 -16.13 4.68
C ARG A 389 7.02 -17.41 3.85
N PHE A 390 6.04 -17.71 2.99
CA PHE A 390 6.02 -18.94 2.19
C PHE A 390 6.25 -18.66 0.71
N GLY A 391 7.06 -19.51 0.08
CA GLY A 391 7.32 -19.45 -1.36
C GLY A 391 6.07 -19.78 -2.19
N VAL A 392 6.07 -19.36 -3.46
CA VAL A 392 4.99 -19.66 -4.42
C VAL A 392 4.79 -21.18 -4.59
N GLU A 393 5.88 -21.93 -4.72
CA GLU A 393 5.84 -23.39 -4.87
C GLU A 393 5.29 -24.11 -3.64
N GLN A 394 5.61 -23.64 -2.43
CA GLN A 394 5.11 -24.25 -1.19
C GLN A 394 3.59 -24.14 -1.09
N ARG A 395 3.02 -22.99 -1.48
CA ARG A 395 1.57 -22.76 -1.54
C ARG A 395 0.91 -23.65 -2.58
N ARG A 396 1.55 -23.83 -3.74
CA ARG A 396 1.08 -24.74 -4.79
C ARG A 396 1.05 -26.19 -4.32
N VAL A 397 2.12 -26.68 -3.70
CA VAL A 397 2.19 -28.07 -3.22
C VAL A 397 1.08 -28.38 -2.22
N LEU A 398 0.81 -27.47 -1.27
CA LEU A 398 -0.26 -27.67 -0.29
C LEU A 398 -1.65 -27.70 -0.95
N ARG A 399 -1.87 -26.84 -1.95
CA ARG A 399 -3.10 -26.82 -2.74
C ARG A 399 -3.30 -28.12 -3.52
N ASP A 400 -2.22 -28.67 -4.05
CA ASP A 400 -2.26 -29.88 -4.87
C ASP A 400 -2.37 -31.17 -4.01
N LYS A 401 -2.40 -31.07 -2.66
CA LYS A 401 -2.64 -32.20 -1.73
C LYS A 401 -4.09 -32.67 -1.66
N GLY A 402 -5.04 -31.85 -2.10
CA GLY A 402 -6.45 -32.19 -2.18
C GLY A 402 -6.97 -32.08 -3.60
N GLU A 403 -8.15 -32.62 -3.87
CA GLU A 403 -8.82 -32.45 -5.15
C GLU A 403 -9.51 -31.07 -5.20
N ASN A 404 -8.71 -30.03 -5.52
CA ASN A 404 -9.12 -28.62 -5.57
C ASN A 404 -9.72 -28.07 -4.25
N PRO A 405 -9.00 -28.15 -3.11
CA PRO A 405 -9.48 -27.61 -1.84
C PRO A 405 -9.61 -26.10 -1.90
N ASP A 406 -10.53 -25.54 -1.12
CA ASP A 406 -10.65 -24.10 -0.92
C ASP A 406 -9.41 -23.55 -0.21
N VAL A 407 -8.97 -22.35 -0.60
CA VAL A 407 -7.72 -21.74 -0.09
C VAL A 407 -8.00 -20.39 0.56
N LEU A 408 -7.61 -20.27 1.82
CA LEU A 408 -7.69 -19.04 2.61
C LEU A 408 -6.30 -18.61 3.10
N PHE A 409 -5.83 -17.46 2.66
CA PHE A 409 -4.60 -16.85 3.16
C PHE A 409 -4.93 -15.85 4.27
N MET A 410 -4.11 -15.77 5.32
CA MET A 410 -4.22 -14.75 6.35
C MET A 410 -2.96 -13.88 6.37
N THR A 411 -3.14 -12.59 6.62
CA THR A 411 -2.04 -11.67 6.87
C THR A 411 -2.36 -10.72 8.01
N ALA A 412 -1.36 -10.49 8.87
CA ALA A 412 -1.42 -9.47 9.89
C ALA A 412 -1.02 -8.08 9.39
N THR A 413 -0.35 -7.99 8.24
CA THR A 413 0.04 -6.71 7.66
C THR A 413 -1.16 -6.07 6.95
N PRO A 414 -1.65 -4.93 7.44
CA PRO A 414 -2.70 -4.21 6.75
C PRO A 414 -2.08 -3.58 5.49
N ILE A 415 -2.38 -4.12 4.33
CA ILE A 415 -2.07 -3.53 3.02
C ILE A 415 -3.31 -2.77 2.57
N PRO A 416 -3.22 -1.53 2.06
CA PRO A 416 -4.39 -0.84 1.53
C PRO A 416 -5.13 -1.73 0.54
N ARG A 417 -6.46 -1.85 0.67
CA ARG A 417 -7.28 -2.82 -0.08
C ARG A 417 -6.99 -2.80 -1.58
N THR A 418 -6.89 -1.59 -2.13
CA THR A 418 -6.59 -1.32 -3.53
C THR A 418 -5.22 -1.87 -3.95
N LEU A 419 -4.22 -1.75 -3.07
CA LEU A 419 -2.89 -2.31 -3.29
C LEU A 419 -2.86 -3.83 -3.16
N ALA A 420 -3.58 -4.39 -2.19
CA ALA A 420 -3.67 -5.84 -2.02
C ALA A 420 -4.27 -6.50 -3.27
N ILE A 421 -5.33 -5.92 -3.83
CA ILE A 421 -6.01 -6.44 -5.03
C ILE A 421 -5.10 -6.38 -6.27
N SER A 422 -4.34 -5.29 -6.44
CA SER A 422 -3.43 -5.16 -7.58
C SER A 422 -2.17 -6.03 -7.43
N ALA A 423 -1.58 -6.10 -6.23
CA ALA A 423 -0.37 -6.89 -5.97
C ALA A 423 -0.64 -8.41 -5.93
N PHE A 424 -1.83 -8.79 -5.47
CA PHE A 424 -2.25 -10.18 -5.32
C PHE A 424 -3.37 -10.55 -6.32
N GLY A 425 -3.23 -10.03 -7.55
CA GLY A 425 -4.19 -9.99 -8.66
C GLY A 425 -5.29 -11.05 -8.74
N ASP A 426 -5.00 -12.33 -8.48
CA ASP A 426 -5.90 -13.48 -8.63
C ASP A 426 -6.72 -13.83 -7.37
N MET A 427 -6.49 -13.15 -6.23
CA MET A 427 -7.15 -13.45 -4.95
C MET A 427 -8.30 -12.48 -4.62
N ASP A 428 -9.40 -13.01 -4.11
CA ASP A 428 -10.46 -12.22 -3.48
C ASP A 428 -9.99 -11.71 -2.11
N VAL A 429 -10.33 -10.48 -1.72
CA VAL A 429 -9.81 -9.86 -0.48
C VAL A 429 -10.96 -9.54 0.47
N SER A 430 -10.92 -10.13 1.66
CA SER A 430 -11.80 -9.82 2.79
C SER A 430 -11.02 -9.04 3.86
N ILE A 431 -11.61 -7.97 4.37
CA ILE A 431 -10.99 -7.09 5.37
C ILE A 431 -11.80 -7.12 6.65
N ILE A 432 -11.13 -7.34 7.78
CA ILE A 432 -11.64 -7.07 9.12
C ILE A 432 -11.12 -5.69 9.56
N ASP A 433 -11.99 -4.70 9.43
CA ASP A 433 -11.78 -3.27 9.74
C ASP A 433 -12.29 -2.87 11.14
N GLU A 434 -12.81 -3.82 11.92
CA GLU A 434 -13.29 -3.60 13.28
C GLU A 434 -12.47 -4.39 14.30
N MET A 435 -12.10 -3.75 15.41
CA MET A 435 -11.48 -4.42 16.56
C MET A 435 -12.54 -5.02 17.50
N PRO A 436 -12.27 -6.17 18.16
CA PRO A 436 -13.17 -6.73 19.17
C PRO A 436 -13.44 -5.76 20.34
N ALA A 437 -14.65 -5.81 20.89
CA ALA A 437 -15.04 -4.99 22.03
C ALA A 437 -14.21 -5.32 23.29
N GLY A 438 -13.84 -4.28 24.06
CA GLY A 438 -13.09 -4.43 25.32
C GLY A 438 -11.57 -4.35 25.17
N ARG A 439 -11.02 -4.29 23.96
CA ARG A 439 -9.59 -4.06 23.75
C ARG A 439 -9.22 -2.60 24.02
N LYS A 440 -8.27 -2.38 24.92
CA LYS A 440 -7.72 -1.04 25.19
C LYS A 440 -6.76 -0.63 24.08
N VAL A 441 -6.82 0.65 23.71
CA VAL A 441 -5.93 1.26 22.72
C VAL A 441 -4.53 1.33 23.30
N ILE A 442 -3.51 1.06 22.47
CA ILE A 442 -2.11 1.14 22.92
C ILE A 442 -1.68 2.61 22.92
N GLU A 443 -1.27 3.10 24.09
CA GLU A 443 -0.76 4.46 24.22
C GLU A 443 0.65 4.52 23.63
N THR A 444 0.81 5.25 22.53
CA THR A 444 2.07 5.31 21.79
C THR A 444 2.74 6.67 22.01
N TYR A 445 3.98 6.65 22.49
CA TYR A 445 4.77 7.86 22.77
C TYR A 445 6.05 7.86 21.96
N TRP A 446 6.42 9.03 21.43
CA TRP A 446 7.74 9.27 20.87
C TRP A 446 8.63 9.96 21.91
N ALA A 447 9.75 9.33 22.23
CA ALA A 447 10.76 9.82 23.14
C ALA A 447 12.12 9.93 22.43
N LYS A 448 12.92 10.89 22.86
CA LYS A 448 14.29 11.04 22.37
C LYS A 448 15.27 10.20 23.22
N PRO A 449 16.46 9.86 22.69
CA PRO A 449 17.44 9.04 23.42
C PRO A 449 17.88 9.62 24.77
N ASP A 450 17.88 10.93 24.95
CA ASP A 450 18.17 11.62 26.22
C ASP A 450 17.09 11.38 27.30
N MET A 451 15.89 10.95 26.91
CA MET A 451 14.82 10.57 27.83
C MET A 451 14.86 9.10 28.24
N LEU A 452 15.92 8.36 27.91
CA LEU A 452 16.03 6.93 28.18
C LEU A 452 15.83 6.59 29.67
N GLU A 453 16.44 7.34 30.59
CA GLU A 453 16.28 7.10 32.03
C GLU A 453 14.79 7.13 32.46
N ARG A 454 14.04 8.11 31.95
CA ARG A 454 12.60 8.22 32.22
C ARG A 454 11.79 7.05 31.65
N VAL A 455 12.24 6.48 30.53
CA VAL A 455 11.63 5.28 29.94
C VAL A 455 11.93 4.06 30.80
N LEU A 456 13.14 3.91 31.33
CA LEU A 456 13.51 2.83 32.25
C LEU A 456 12.71 2.90 33.55
N ASP A 457 12.56 4.09 34.15
CA ASP A 457 11.71 4.32 35.33
C ASP A 457 10.25 3.94 35.07
N PHE A 458 9.77 4.13 33.84
CA PHE A 458 8.41 3.76 33.45
C PHE A 458 8.26 2.24 33.33
N ILE A 459 9.25 1.56 32.72
CA ILE A 459 9.31 0.10 32.67
C ILE A 459 9.25 -0.47 34.10
N ASP A 460 10.05 0.06 35.04
CA ASP A 460 10.07 -0.43 36.43
C ASP A 460 8.70 -0.39 37.10
N LYS A 461 7.94 0.69 36.91
CA LYS A 461 6.59 0.82 37.46
C LYS A 461 5.64 -0.25 36.92
N GLU A 462 5.83 -0.69 35.68
CA GLU A 462 5.04 -1.77 35.08
C GLU A 462 5.53 -3.14 35.56
N LEU A 463 6.83 -3.36 35.67
CA LEU A 463 7.41 -4.59 36.20
C LEU A 463 7.03 -4.83 37.67
N GLN A 464 7.00 -3.79 38.50
CA GLN A 464 6.52 -3.87 39.89
C GLN A 464 5.06 -4.32 40.02
N LYS A 465 4.25 -4.15 38.96
CA LYS A 465 2.87 -4.67 38.88
C LYS A 465 2.81 -6.12 38.40
N GLY A 466 3.95 -6.80 38.27
CA GLY A 466 4.08 -8.17 37.79
C GLY A 466 4.04 -8.33 36.27
N ARG A 467 4.19 -7.23 35.51
CA ARG A 467 4.08 -7.19 34.05
C ARG A 467 5.45 -7.40 33.39
N GLN A 468 5.46 -7.47 32.06
CA GLN A 468 6.67 -7.71 31.28
C GLN A 468 6.86 -6.66 30.18
N ALA A 469 8.10 -6.52 29.70
CA ALA A 469 8.48 -5.54 28.69
C ALA A 469 9.28 -6.15 27.53
N TYR A 470 8.95 -5.74 26.31
CA TYR A 470 9.75 -5.98 25.12
C TYR A 470 10.65 -4.77 24.84
N VAL A 471 11.90 -5.03 24.47
CA VAL A 471 12.84 -4.01 24.00
C VAL A 471 13.39 -4.45 22.64
N ILE A 472 13.06 -3.71 21.59
CA ILE A 472 13.37 -4.06 20.21
C ILE A 472 14.47 -3.16 19.66
N CYS A 473 15.50 -3.79 19.09
CA CYS A 473 16.61 -3.13 18.41
C CYS A 473 16.50 -3.33 16.88
N PRO A 474 16.81 -2.31 16.07
CA PRO A 474 16.75 -2.41 14.62
C PRO A 474 17.83 -3.33 14.05
N LEU A 475 17.52 -3.91 12.89
CA LEU A 475 18.52 -4.49 12.00
C LEU A 475 19.07 -3.39 11.07
N ILE A 476 20.36 -3.44 10.79
CA ILE A 476 21.07 -2.62 9.82
C ILE A 476 21.26 -3.50 8.58
N GLU A 477 20.55 -3.18 7.52
CA GLU A 477 20.48 -3.96 6.26
C GLU A 477 21.85 -4.28 5.63
N GLU A 478 22.89 -3.52 5.98
CA GLU A 478 24.25 -3.68 5.44
C GLU A 478 25.15 -4.65 6.25
N SER A 479 24.78 -5.08 7.47
CA SER A 479 25.64 -5.97 8.28
C SER A 479 24.93 -6.68 9.45
N GLU A 480 24.63 -7.97 9.27
CA GLU A 480 24.14 -8.86 10.35
C GLU A 480 25.09 -8.95 11.56
N LYS A 481 26.38 -8.58 11.41
CA LYS A 481 27.34 -8.54 12.53
C LYS A 481 27.09 -7.36 13.47
N LEU A 482 26.74 -6.19 12.91
CA LEU A 482 26.45 -5.00 13.70
C LEU A 482 25.12 -5.13 14.45
N ASP A 483 24.15 -5.84 13.88
CA ASP A 483 22.80 -6.02 14.44
C ASP A 483 22.78 -6.79 15.75
N VAL A 484 23.52 -7.89 15.76
CA VAL A 484 23.69 -8.72 16.96
C VAL A 484 24.43 -7.92 18.03
N GLN A 485 25.38 -7.09 17.63
CA GLN A 485 26.14 -6.26 18.55
C GLN A 485 25.27 -5.19 19.22
N ASN A 486 24.41 -4.50 18.47
CA ASN A 486 23.47 -3.53 19.04
C ASN A 486 22.53 -4.16 20.09
N ALA A 487 21.96 -5.33 19.78
CA ALA A 487 21.08 -6.03 20.72
C ALA A 487 21.83 -6.53 21.96
N ILE A 488 23.08 -6.98 21.80
CA ILE A 488 23.96 -7.36 22.92
C ILE A 488 24.29 -6.14 23.78
N ASP A 489 24.63 -5.00 23.17
CA ASP A 489 25.00 -3.78 23.90
C ASP A 489 23.82 -3.27 24.73
N VAL A 490 22.60 -3.23 24.14
CA VAL A 490 21.37 -2.88 24.87
C VAL A 490 21.09 -3.90 25.97
N HIS A 491 21.27 -5.20 25.72
CA HIS A 491 21.13 -6.23 26.75
C HIS A 491 22.11 -6.03 27.91
N MET A 492 23.37 -5.74 27.64
CA MET A 492 24.37 -5.45 28.67
C MET A 492 23.99 -4.24 29.50
N ILE A 493 23.56 -3.15 28.86
CA ILE A 493 23.12 -1.91 29.54
C ILE A 493 21.94 -2.22 30.47
N LEU A 494 20.90 -2.89 29.97
CA LEU A 494 19.70 -3.19 30.75
C LEU A 494 19.97 -4.20 31.85
N ASN A 495 20.79 -5.23 31.59
CA ASN A 495 21.17 -6.21 32.59
C ASN A 495 22.04 -5.60 33.71
N GLN A 496 22.85 -4.58 33.39
CA GLN A 496 23.57 -3.81 34.40
C GLN A 496 22.64 -2.89 35.19
N HIS A 497 21.69 -2.23 34.53
CA HIS A 497 20.73 -1.33 35.17
C HIS A 497 19.79 -2.07 36.13
N TYR A 498 19.19 -3.19 35.69
CA TYR A 498 18.24 -4.00 36.47
C TYR A 498 18.88 -5.09 37.32
N LYS A 499 20.21 -5.01 37.53
CA LYS A 499 20.97 -6.06 38.18
C LYS A 499 20.47 -6.33 39.59
N GLY A 500 19.95 -7.54 39.80
CA GLY A 500 19.46 -7.99 41.11
C GLY A 500 17.98 -7.71 41.36
N GLU A 501 17.30 -6.99 40.46
CA GLU A 501 15.86 -6.69 40.56
C GLU A 501 15.05 -7.48 39.53
N TRP A 502 15.46 -7.44 38.25
CA TRP A 502 14.74 -8.08 37.16
C TRP A 502 15.65 -8.90 36.25
N LYS A 503 15.11 -9.95 35.64
CA LYS A 503 15.85 -10.77 34.67
C LYS A 503 15.62 -10.29 33.25
N VAL A 504 16.73 -10.04 32.54
CA VAL A 504 16.74 -9.59 31.14
C VAL A 504 17.17 -10.74 30.22
N GLY A 505 16.27 -11.17 29.34
CA GLY A 505 16.55 -12.12 28.26
C GLY A 505 17.08 -11.44 27.00
N LEU A 506 17.79 -12.18 26.16
CA LEU A 506 18.29 -11.74 24.85
C LEU A 506 17.87 -12.73 23.76
N MET A 507 17.29 -12.22 22.68
CA MET A 507 16.98 -13.02 21.49
C MET A 507 17.45 -12.32 20.21
N HIS A 508 18.24 -12.99 19.39
CA HIS A 508 18.70 -12.44 18.10
C HIS A 508 18.73 -13.51 17.00
N GLY A 509 18.89 -13.07 15.75
CA GLY A 509 18.80 -13.93 14.56
C GLY A 509 19.73 -15.14 14.57
N ARG A 510 20.93 -15.00 15.16
CA ARG A 510 21.96 -16.04 15.23
C ARG A 510 21.71 -17.17 16.24
N LEU A 511 20.75 -17.03 17.16
CA LEU A 511 20.43 -18.11 18.08
C LEU A 511 19.86 -19.30 17.30
N HIS A 512 20.23 -20.51 17.72
CA HIS A 512 19.62 -21.73 17.19
C HIS A 512 18.13 -21.78 17.53
N ALA A 513 17.33 -22.51 16.74
CA ALA A 513 15.88 -22.57 16.93
C ALA A 513 15.49 -23.00 18.36
N THR A 514 16.18 -24.01 18.91
CA THR A 514 15.98 -24.51 20.27
C THR A 514 16.31 -23.47 21.36
N GLU A 515 17.29 -22.60 21.11
CA GLU A 515 17.65 -21.53 22.05
C GLU A 515 16.61 -20.42 22.03
N LYS A 516 16.12 -20.05 20.84
CA LYS A 516 15.02 -19.08 20.69
C LYS A 516 13.77 -19.56 21.40
N GLU A 517 13.43 -20.85 21.25
CA GLU A 517 12.31 -21.48 21.96
C GLU A 517 12.48 -21.39 23.47
N ALA A 518 13.65 -21.75 24.01
CA ALA A 518 13.91 -21.69 25.45
C ALA A 518 13.79 -20.26 26.01
N VAL A 519 14.32 -19.26 25.30
CA VAL A 519 14.21 -17.85 25.72
C VAL A 519 12.76 -17.37 25.70
N MET A 520 12.00 -17.74 24.66
CA MET A 520 10.59 -17.35 24.54
C MET A 520 9.69 -18.07 25.55
N ASP A 521 9.97 -19.34 25.87
CA ASP A 521 9.25 -20.09 26.90
C ASP A 521 9.48 -19.49 28.30
N ALA A 522 10.74 -19.17 28.63
CA ALA A 522 11.09 -18.48 29.86
C ALA A 522 10.39 -17.11 29.97
N PHE A 523 10.33 -16.36 28.86
CA PHE A 523 9.60 -15.09 28.83
C PHE A 523 8.09 -15.31 28.96
N SER A 524 7.49 -16.26 28.25
CA SER A 524 6.05 -16.54 28.36
C SER A 524 5.63 -16.99 29.76
N LYS A 525 6.49 -17.69 30.49
CA LYS A 525 6.27 -18.13 31.88
C LYS A 525 6.59 -17.06 32.93
N ASN A 526 6.95 -15.85 32.50
CA ASN A 526 7.39 -14.75 33.36
C ASN A 526 8.63 -15.08 34.22
N GLU A 527 9.48 -15.99 33.75
CA GLU A 527 10.79 -16.25 34.37
C GLU A 527 11.81 -15.16 34.00
N THR A 528 11.63 -14.54 32.83
CA THR A 528 12.31 -13.31 32.40
C THR A 528 11.29 -12.19 32.23
N GLN A 529 11.56 -11.03 32.81
CA GLN A 529 10.61 -9.91 32.84
C GLN A 529 10.80 -8.96 31.66
N ILE A 530 12.04 -8.87 31.16
CA ILE A 530 12.40 -8.02 30.03
C ILE A 530 12.99 -8.90 28.93
N LEU A 531 12.54 -8.73 27.69
CA LEU A 531 13.14 -9.40 26.53
C LEU A 531 13.73 -8.37 25.56
N VAL A 532 15.05 -8.38 25.44
CA VAL A 532 15.77 -7.62 24.42
C VAL A 532 15.85 -8.46 23.15
N SER A 533 15.42 -7.91 22.02
CA SER A 533 15.49 -8.64 20.77
C SER A 533 15.64 -7.76 19.53
N THR A 534 16.10 -8.36 18.45
CA THR A 534 15.97 -7.77 17.11
C THR A 534 14.54 -7.99 16.57
N THR A 535 14.30 -7.70 15.29
CA THR A 535 13.02 -7.97 14.60
C THR A 535 12.58 -9.45 14.60
N VAL A 536 13.38 -10.36 15.15
CA VAL A 536 13.05 -11.79 15.25
C VAL A 536 11.80 -12.04 16.12
N VAL A 537 11.44 -11.12 17.03
CA VAL A 537 10.16 -11.15 17.79
C VAL A 537 8.93 -11.01 16.87
N GLU A 538 9.09 -10.61 15.60
CA GLU A 538 8.01 -10.63 14.60
C GLU A 538 7.30 -12.00 14.54
N VAL A 539 7.94 -13.09 14.95
CA VAL A 539 7.32 -14.42 14.93
C VAL A 539 6.46 -14.66 16.18
N GLY A 540 5.21 -14.21 16.09
CA GLY A 540 4.05 -15.00 16.53
C GLY A 540 3.70 -15.11 18.02
N VAL A 541 4.64 -15.03 18.96
CA VAL A 541 4.36 -15.42 20.35
C VAL A 541 3.41 -14.45 21.05
N ASN A 542 2.29 -14.98 21.58
CA ASN A 542 1.35 -14.24 22.41
C ASN A 542 1.79 -14.25 23.88
N VAL A 543 2.18 -13.10 24.43
CA VAL A 543 2.44 -12.94 25.87
C VAL A 543 1.47 -11.90 26.45
N PRO A 544 0.30 -12.31 26.98
CA PRO A 544 -0.73 -11.37 27.47
C PRO A 544 -0.26 -10.45 28.60
N ASN A 545 0.76 -10.88 29.36
CA ASN A 545 1.34 -10.14 30.48
C ASN A 545 2.37 -9.07 30.05
N ALA A 546 2.76 -9.05 28.77
CA ALA A 546 3.66 -8.02 28.25
C ALA A 546 2.87 -6.75 27.92
N THR A 547 3.05 -5.70 28.73
CA THR A 547 2.30 -4.43 28.60
C THR A 547 3.15 -3.31 28.01
N VAL A 548 4.48 -3.41 28.01
CA VAL A 548 5.37 -2.35 27.51
C VAL A 548 6.15 -2.83 26.30
N MET A 549 6.14 -2.02 25.24
CA MET A 549 6.96 -2.18 24.03
C MET A 549 7.87 -0.98 23.88
N VAL A 550 9.18 -1.17 23.90
CA VAL A 550 10.17 -0.12 23.63
C VAL A 550 10.90 -0.45 22.34
N ILE A 551 10.95 0.49 21.40
CA ILE A 551 11.63 0.33 20.11
C ILE A 551 12.76 1.35 20.04
N TYR A 552 14.00 0.87 20.06
CA TYR A 552 15.20 1.68 19.87
C TYR A 552 15.37 2.08 18.41
N ASP A 553 15.95 3.26 18.16
CA ASP A 553 16.23 3.78 16.82
C ASP A 553 15.01 3.63 15.89
N ALA A 554 13.82 3.98 16.41
CA ALA A 554 12.54 3.67 15.77
C ALA A 554 12.41 4.28 14.36
N GLU A 555 13.16 5.33 14.04
CA GLU A 555 13.24 5.95 12.72
C GLU A 555 13.83 5.05 11.63
N ARG A 556 14.53 3.97 12.00
CA ARG A 556 15.07 2.98 11.06
C ARG A 556 14.02 2.01 10.56
N PHE A 557 12.88 1.90 11.23
CA PHE A 557 11.79 1.02 10.82
C PHE A 557 10.79 1.74 9.91
N GLY A 558 10.15 0.96 9.04
CA GLY A 558 8.94 1.40 8.31
C GLY A 558 7.71 1.45 9.23
N LEU A 559 6.68 2.22 8.86
CA LEU A 559 5.45 2.29 9.68
C LEU A 559 4.79 0.92 9.85
N ALA A 560 4.77 0.10 8.79
CA ALA A 560 4.20 -1.24 8.84
C ALA A 560 4.93 -2.16 9.84
N GLN A 561 6.26 -2.05 9.98
CA GLN A 561 7.05 -2.81 10.94
C GLN A 561 6.80 -2.30 12.36
N LEU A 562 6.82 -0.99 12.57
CA LEU A 562 6.51 -0.37 13.86
C LEU A 562 5.11 -0.78 14.35
N HIS A 563 4.14 -0.82 13.44
CA HIS A 563 2.77 -1.26 13.75
C HIS A 563 2.71 -2.73 14.16
N GLN A 564 3.39 -3.62 13.44
CA GLN A 564 3.47 -5.04 13.81
C GLN A 564 4.13 -5.25 15.18
N LEU A 565 5.21 -4.52 15.47
CA LEU A 565 5.89 -4.54 16.76
C LEU A 565 4.97 -4.01 17.86
N ARG A 566 4.32 -2.85 17.66
CA ARG A 566 3.31 -2.32 18.59
C ARG A 566 2.21 -3.35 18.89
N GLY A 567 1.72 -4.06 17.88
CA GLY A 567 0.70 -5.10 18.03
C GLY A 567 1.12 -6.35 18.83
N ARG A 568 2.38 -6.47 19.24
CA ARG A 568 2.86 -7.54 20.12
C ARG A 568 2.47 -7.34 21.58
N VAL A 569 2.13 -6.11 21.98
CA VAL A 569 1.57 -5.79 23.30
C VAL A 569 0.06 -5.49 23.20
N GLY A 570 -0.63 -5.33 24.32
CA GLY A 570 -2.07 -5.05 24.32
C GLY A 570 -2.94 -6.27 24.00
N ARG A 571 -2.49 -7.47 24.41
CA ARG A 571 -3.21 -8.74 24.28
C ARG A 571 -3.93 -9.17 25.55
N GLY A 572 -3.60 -8.58 26.70
CA GLY A 572 -4.32 -8.73 27.97
C GLY A 572 -5.41 -7.67 28.17
N GLN A 573 -6.02 -7.66 29.37
CA GLN A 573 -7.00 -6.63 29.78
C GLN A 573 -6.35 -5.33 30.27
N GLU A 574 -5.03 -5.35 30.48
CA GLU A 574 -4.27 -4.24 31.02
C GLU A 574 -3.94 -3.18 29.96
N GLN A 575 -3.81 -1.93 30.41
CA GLN A 575 -3.35 -0.85 29.55
C GLN A 575 -1.93 -1.15 29.08
N SER A 576 -1.69 -1.01 27.78
CA SER A 576 -0.38 -1.26 27.17
C SER A 576 0.18 -0.01 26.52
N TYR A 577 1.51 0.03 26.43
CA TYR A 577 2.28 1.21 26.08
C TYR A 577 3.32 0.86 25.02
N CYS A 578 3.47 1.74 24.03
CA CYS A 578 4.51 1.63 23.01
C CYS A 578 5.35 2.90 23.02
N ILE A 579 6.66 2.76 23.23
CA ILE A 579 7.60 3.86 23.34
C ILE A 579 8.59 3.76 22.18
N LEU A 580 8.56 4.76 21.30
CA LEU A 580 9.47 4.91 20.17
C LEU A 580 10.64 5.78 20.60
N LEU A 581 11.81 5.18 20.82
CA LEU A 581 13.05 5.90 21.12
C LEU A 581 13.74 6.25 19.80
N ALA A 582 13.71 7.53 19.42
CA ALA A 582 14.18 7.98 18.11
C ALA A 582 14.58 9.47 18.10
N ASP A 583 15.61 9.83 17.35
CA ASP A 583 15.96 11.24 17.05
C ASP A 583 16.13 11.47 15.53
N PRO A 584 15.03 11.37 14.75
CA PRO A 584 15.08 11.51 13.29
C PRO A 584 15.56 12.89 12.85
N LYS A 585 16.63 12.91 12.05
CA LYS A 585 17.19 14.14 11.48
C LYS A 585 16.42 14.64 10.24
N SER A 586 15.69 13.76 9.55
CA SER A 586 14.92 14.10 8.35
C SER A 586 13.47 14.46 8.68
N GLU A 587 12.86 15.33 7.86
CA GLU A 587 11.44 15.66 7.99
C GLU A 587 10.53 14.44 7.78
N VAL A 588 10.89 13.56 6.83
CA VAL A 588 10.18 12.29 6.61
C VAL A 588 10.23 11.39 7.84
N GLY A 589 11.38 11.32 8.53
CA GLY A 589 11.52 10.53 9.75
C GLY A 589 10.69 11.09 10.91
N LYS A 590 10.63 12.42 11.06
CA LYS A 590 9.78 13.08 12.07
C LYS A 590 8.30 12.84 11.81
N GLU A 591 7.87 13.02 10.55
CA GLU A 591 6.48 12.79 10.16
C GLU A 591 6.08 11.33 10.40
N ARG A 592 6.98 10.37 10.12
CA ARG A 592 6.78 8.96 10.44
C ARG A 592 6.51 8.71 11.92
N MET A 593 7.35 9.25 12.82
CA MET A 593 7.17 9.10 14.27
C MET A 593 5.84 9.71 14.72
N LYS A 594 5.51 10.88 14.20
CA LYS A 594 4.25 11.57 14.50
C LYS A 594 3.03 10.76 14.08
N ILE A 595 2.99 10.26 12.85
CA ILE A 595 1.90 9.41 12.34
C ILE A 595 1.71 8.17 13.23
N MET A 596 2.80 7.53 13.64
CA MET A 596 2.76 6.35 14.52
C MET A 596 2.13 6.65 15.90
N THR A 597 2.26 7.89 16.41
CA THR A 597 1.64 8.33 17.66
C THR A 597 0.18 8.77 17.53
N GLU A 598 -0.26 9.18 16.33
CA GLU A 598 -1.60 9.75 16.10
C GLU A 598 -2.69 8.70 15.89
N THR A 599 -2.35 7.54 15.34
CA THR A 599 -3.33 6.50 15.02
C THR A 599 -2.89 5.11 15.46
N ASN A 600 -3.87 4.33 15.91
CA ASN A 600 -3.72 2.91 16.20
C ASN A 600 -4.18 2.00 15.07
N ASP A 601 -4.83 2.56 14.05
CA ASP A 601 -5.36 1.81 12.92
C ASP A 601 -4.25 1.50 11.91
N GLY A 602 -3.93 0.23 11.78
CA GLY A 602 -2.91 -0.24 10.85
C GLY A 602 -3.21 0.06 9.38
N PHE A 603 -4.48 0.12 8.95
CA PHE A 603 -4.83 0.47 7.58
C PHE A 603 -4.47 1.93 7.28
N VAL A 604 -4.81 2.83 8.20
CA VAL A 604 -4.44 4.25 8.08
C VAL A 604 -2.93 4.43 8.08
N LEU A 605 -2.21 3.69 8.92
CA LEU A 605 -0.73 3.73 8.93
C LEU A 605 -0.13 3.31 7.60
N SER A 606 -0.64 2.24 6.99
CA SER A 606 -0.13 1.76 5.71
C SER A 606 -0.47 2.69 4.54
N GLU A 607 -1.61 3.37 4.57
CA GLU A 607 -1.92 4.44 3.61
C GLU A 607 -0.91 5.59 3.73
N ARG A 608 -0.63 6.05 4.96
CA ARG A 608 0.36 7.11 5.20
C ARG A 608 1.79 6.68 4.87
N ASP A 609 2.16 5.42 5.10
CA ASP A 609 3.48 4.87 4.74
C ASP A 609 3.71 4.93 3.22
N LEU A 610 2.65 4.62 2.46
CA LEU A 610 2.67 4.69 1.00
C LEU A 610 2.82 6.14 0.50
N GLU A 611 2.10 7.08 1.11
CA GLU A 611 2.23 8.51 0.82
C GLU A 611 3.65 9.03 1.10
N LEU A 612 4.27 8.59 2.20
CA LEU A 612 5.62 9.03 2.61
C LEU A 612 6.74 8.44 1.74
N ARG A 613 6.63 7.17 1.32
CA ARG A 613 7.65 6.48 0.52
C ARG A 613 7.56 6.80 -0.97
N GLY A 614 6.38 7.16 -1.46
CA GLY A 614 6.14 7.30 -2.89
C GLY A 614 6.09 5.95 -3.63
N PRO A 615 5.69 5.94 -4.91
CA PRO A 615 5.33 4.73 -5.65
C PRO A 615 6.47 3.74 -5.94
N GLY A 616 7.75 4.16 -5.84
CA GLY A 616 8.89 3.38 -6.33
C GLY A 616 9.47 2.32 -5.37
N ASP A 617 9.40 2.54 -4.06
CA ASP A 617 10.13 1.73 -3.07
C ASP A 617 9.32 0.55 -2.49
N PHE A 618 7.99 0.59 -2.52
CA PHE A 618 7.19 -0.51 -1.97
C PHE A 618 7.27 -1.79 -2.82
N PHE A 619 7.60 -1.65 -4.10
CA PHE A 619 7.42 -2.72 -5.07
C PHE A 619 8.70 -3.21 -5.74
N GLY A 620 9.83 -2.52 -5.59
CA GLY A 620 11.04 -2.80 -6.37
C GLY A 620 10.75 -2.59 -7.85
N ALA A 621 11.29 -1.52 -8.44
CA ALA A 621 10.85 -0.92 -9.70
C ALA A 621 10.89 -1.79 -11.00
N LYS A 622 10.88 -3.12 -10.94
CA LYS A 622 10.79 -4.03 -12.10
C LYS A 622 10.02 -5.36 -11.87
N GLN A 623 9.43 -5.64 -10.70
CA GLN A 623 8.86 -6.97 -10.40
C GLN A 623 7.35 -7.01 -10.09
N SER A 624 6.64 -5.89 -10.03
CA SER A 624 5.31 -5.84 -9.38
C SER A 624 4.09 -6.09 -10.27
N GLY A 625 4.23 -6.31 -11.58
CA GLY A 625 3.08 -6.60 -12.46
C GLY A 625 2.01 -5.49 -12.51
N LEU A 626 2.27 -4.32 -11.91
CA LEU A 626 1.41 -3.14 -11.98
C LEU A 626 1.63 -2.47 -13.34
N PRO A 627 0.57 -2.15 -14.09
CA PRO A 627 0.72 -1.46 -15.37
C PRO A 627 1.18 -0.03 -15.17
N ASP A 628 1.99 0.45 -16.12
CA ASP A 628 2.33 1.87 -16.22
C ASP A 628 1.10 2.67 -16.67
N PHE A 629 0.45 3.35 -15.73
CA PHE A 629 -0.62 4.30 -16.00
C PHE A 629 -0.09 5.56 -16.68
N LYS A 630 -0.86 6.15 -17.61
CA LYS A 630 -0.41 7.31 -18.39
C LYS A 630 -0.53 8.60 -17.59
N ILE A 631 -1.62 8.73 -16.83
CA ILE A 631 -1.91 9.92 -16.00
C ILE A 631 -2.11 9.53 -14.53
N ALA A 632 -2.68 8.36 -14.29
CA ALA A 632 -3.09 7.94 -12.96
C ALA A 632 -1.88 7.57 -12.10
N ASP A 633 -1.93 7.96 -10.83
CA ASP A 633 -0.95 7.54 -9.84
C ASP A 633 -1.71 6.76 -8.76
N VAL A 634 -1.39 5.47 -8.61
CA VAL A 634 -2.09 4.55 -7.69
C VAL A 634 -2.08 5.06 -6.25
N VAL A 635 -1.01 5.76 -5.85
CA VAL A 635 -0.82 6.29 -4.50
C VAL A 635 -1.61 7.59 -4.34
N HIS A 636 -1.33 8.58 -5.19
CA HIS A 636 -1.93 9.91 -5.06
C HIS A 636 -3.44 9.91 -5.39
N ASP A 637 -3.89 9.00 -6.26
CA ASP A 637 -5.27 8.90 -6.71
C ASP A 637 -6.02 7.69 -6.11
N TYR A 638 -5.58 7.19 -4.95
CA TYR A 638 -6.14 5.97 -4.34
C TYR A 638 -7.68 5.98 -4.22
N ARG A 639 -8.27 7.14 -3.92
CA ARG A 639 -9.74 7.30 -3.81
C ARG A 639 -10.43 7.06 -5.14
N ALA A 640 -9.85 7.54 -6.23
CA ALA A 640 -10.39 7.31 -7.57
C ALA A 640 -10.29 5.83 -7.96
N LEU A 641 -9.19 5.18 -7.59
CA LEU A 641 -9.00 3.75 -7.79
C LEU A 641 -10.04 2.91 -7.05
N GLU A 642 -10.32 3.23 -5.77
CA GLU A 642 -11.31 2.50 -4.99
C GLU A 642 -12.74 2.67 -5.53
N VAL A 643 -13.10 3.88 -5.96
CA VAL A 643 -14.41 4.11 -6.62
C VAL A 643 -14.50 3.32 -7.92
N ALA A 644 -13.49 3.42 -8.79
CA ALA A 644 -13.43 2.67 -10.05
C ALA A 644 -13.53 1.15 -9.83
N ARG A 645 -12.93 0.63 -8.76
CA ARG A 645 -13.02 -0.78 -8.38
C ARG A 645 -14.44 -1.16 -7.98
N GLN A 646 -15.08 -0.37 -7.12
CA GLN A 646 -16.47 -0.64 -6.68
C GLN A 646 -17.42 -0.67 -7.87
N ASP A 647 -17.24 0.24 -8.81
CA ASP A 647 -18.05 0.29 -10.03
C ASP A 647 -17.74 -0.90 -10.94
N ALA A 648 -16.47 -1.25 -11.15
CA ALA A 648 -16.09 -2.43 -11.93
C ALA A 648 -16.70 -3.74 -11.37
N VAL A 649 -16.68 -3.92 -10.05
CA VAL A 649 -17.31 -5.08 -9.38
C VAL A 649 -18.81 -5.10 -9.63
N LYS A 650 -19.50 -3.97 -9.42
CA LYS A 650 -20.95 -3.86 -9.65
C LYS A 650 -21.32 -4.14 -11.10
N LEU A 651 -20.53 -3.61 -12.05
CA LEU A 651 -20.73 -3.83 -13.48
C LEU A 651 -20.60 -5.32 -13.81
N ILE A 652 -19.48 -5.96 -13.48
CA ILE A 652 -19.24 -7.37 -13.87
C ILE A 652 -20.22 -8.36 -13.22
N GLN A 653 -20.73 -8.04 -12.03
CA GLN A 653 -21.75 -8.83 -11.34
C GLN A 653 -23.18 -8.58 -11.86
N SER A 654 -23.43 -7.45 -12.51
CA SER A 654 -24.74 -7.12 -13.08
C SER A 654 -24.96 -7.84 -14.41
N THR A 655 -26.16 -8.38 -14.62
CA THR A 655 -26.60 -8.91 -15.92
C THR A 655 -26.63 -7.81 -16.98
N ASP A 656 -27.00 -6.59 -16.59
CA ASP A 656 -27.11 -5.44 -17.49
C ASP A 656 -25.77 -5.12 -18.16
N PHE A 657 -24.64 -5.33 -17.47
CA PHE A 657 -23.32 -5.11 -18.07
C PHE A 657 -23.03 -6.05 -19.22
N TRP A 658 -23.60 -7.27 -19.23
CA TRP A 658 -23.36 -8.26 -20.26
C TRP A 658 -24.37 -8.15 -21.41
N GLU A 659 -25.59 -7.68 -21.14
CA GLU A 659 -26.69 -7.67 -22.11
C GLU A 659 -27.01 -6.28 -22.69
N SER A 660 -26.83 -5.20 -21.93
CA SER A 660 -27.24 -3.85 -22.34
C SER A 660 -26.31 -3.26 -23.41
N GLN A 661 -26.88 -2.53 -24.36
CA GLN A 661 -26.12 -1.80 -25.39
C GLN A 661 -25.29 -0.65 -24.81
N GLU A 662 -25.67 -0.12 -23.65
CA GLU A 662 -24.97 1.00 -23.00
C GLU A 662 -23.52 0.69 -22.62
N TYR A 663 -23.21 -0.58 -22.32
CA TYR A 663 -21.88 -1.02 -21.91
C TYR A 663 -21.08 -1.72 -23.01
N GLU A 664 -21.59 -1.73 -24.25
CA GLU A 664 -20.98 -2.44 -25.39
C GLU A 664 -19.52 -2.00 -25.63
N THR A 665 -19.24 -0.70 -25.53
CA THR A 665 -17.89 -0.16 -25.72
C THR A 665 -16.90 -0.64 -24.66
N LEU A 666 -17.35 -0.79 -23.39
CA LEU A 666 -16.54 -1.35 -22.31
C LEU A 666 -16.32 -2.86 -22.50
N ARG A 667 -17.34 -3.60 -22.93
CA ARG A 667 -17.21 -5.04 -23.21
C ARG A 667 -16.23 -5.31 -24.33
N ASN A 668 -16.37 -4.60 -25.46
CA ASN A 668 -15.46 -4.74 -26.60
C ASN A 668 -14.02 -4.44 -26.20
N TYR A 669 -13.80 -3.44 -25.33
CA TYR A 669 -12.47 -3.17 -24.79
C TYR A 669 -11.91 -4.36 -23.98
N ILE A 670 -12.71 -5.01 -23.13
CA ILE A 670 -12.27 -6.17 -22.33
C ILE A 670 -11.98 -7.39 -23.23
N GLU A 671 -12.83 -7.63 -24.22
CA GLU A 671 -12.67 -8.73 -25.19
C GLU A 671 -11.40 -8.57 -26.02
N GLU A 672 -11.14 -7.37 -26.54
CA GLU A 672 -9.93 -7.04 -27.32
C GLU A 672 -8.64 -7.23 -26.51
N GLN A 673 -8.71 -7.13 -25.17
CA GLN A 673 -7.56 -7.33 -24.28
C GLN A 673 -7.22 -8.82 -24.02
N GLY A 674 -7.93 -9.76 -24.64
CA GLY A 674 -7.66 -11.21 -24.52
C GLY A 674 -7.99 -11.81 -23.15
N VAL A 675 -8.62 -11.03 -22.27
CA VAL A 675 -8.84 -11.36 -20.86
C VAL A 675 -9.73 -12.60 -20.69
N LEU A 676 -10.76 -12.72 -21.52
CA LEU A 676 -11.70 -13.85 -21.50
C LEU A 676 -11.10 -15.13 -22.09
N ASN A 677 -10.05 -15.00 -22.92
CA ASN A 677 -9.30 -16.12 -23.48
C ASN A 677 -8.28 -16.69 -22.47
N GLY A 678 -8.02 -15.98 -21.37
CA GLY A 678 -7.17 -16.40 -20.26
C GLY A 678 -5.69 -16.50 -20.62
N GLU A 679 -5.26 -15.67 -21.57
CA GLU A 679 -3.85 -15.37 -21.78
C GLU A 679 -3.32 -14.58 -20.56
N LYS A 680 -2.04 -14.80 -20.23
CA LYS A 680 -1.39 -14.08 -19.13
C LYS A 680 -1.36 -12.59 -19.45
N ILE A 681 -1.75 -11.80 -18.45
CA ILE A 681 -1.66 -10.35 -18.48
C ILE A 681 -0.20 -10.00 -18.17
N ASP A 682 0.64 -9.99 -19.21
CA ASP A 682 1.99 -9.40 -19.15
C ASP A 682 1.95 -7.90 -19.52
#